data_AF-A0A4Q4YKS7-F1
#
_entry.id   AF-A0A4Q4YKS7-F1
#
_cell.length_a   1.000
_cell.length_b   1.000
_cell.length_c   1.000
_cell.angle_alpha   90.00
_cell.angle_beta   90.00
_cell.angle_gamma   90.00
#
_symmetry.space_group_name_H-M   'P 1'
#
loop_
_entity.id
_entity.type
_entity.pdbx_description
1 polymer ?
#
loop_
_entity_poly.entity_id
_entity_poly.type
_entity_poly.pdbx_seq_one_letter_code
_entity_poly.pdbx_strand_id
1 'polypeptide(L)'
;MAHPSTPAGPSYSLFGGPVNLGALPAPQGPPLLPPAPSSAATPASASSSNNTFVMPNSPMKHRGMMDGYRPKVTRTLGQRPACLVNASVTYCGNNQIYAFGGFDQYTDEVYNHVLKLDLVSHQWNLVDNYGDIPGVRMGHTATLYEGDKLLVFGGENEHRTYLSDLIIFDLKTAHWTQPQVHGPIPKGRARHAAVLHEDKLFIVGGITGHDNYVLDDICYLDLKTYTWSRSWRFVGRFDHSAYIWDNRVWVFGGLSEDMDKIGDLWWLDLKGSPAFESPPQIGSASDRHAGIHRVGGSPRVPYSMGPPAVIGASGYAANSRTAQVNPPSFQLKTYAPMAPGAISALKFVSGSNVPSQGSGIHFHVYSSGTLLDFVTPAATITSKECSLSALDLVALRWQKLAEGREIFKPGYRWHYCTMNEDGTKAWLLGCPTDAANDVASNGFEEYLSDIMEIDLRRYGFLGNNFDPEPRNQTRPSHNTRAREQPSKGLGLDLAKLFNQPPETGSGADFIITAHADDADEDGTSSGLIRAGEASPDQNWLAPDAPTSPPIHVHKLILQARWPHFARLYNAQMAEFHTKKMHIPEPYSVVKAFLYYLYTDSIHADDGVTELSDVAGLLVMSNIYNIPHLRLLCINRLSKELDVEHACIIWYCAGLANEEWLRKRAAAFCLTHWGRIVRTEDFLRLPRSALVELSQEIDMEGRVVGGDELEYVDGYRSRYDSCIARKDSISSDRTQALPSDMEDSEGMDLA
;
A
#
# COMPACT_ATOMS: atom_id res chain seq x y z
N MET A 1 76.64 8.95 17.11
CA MET A 1 77.79 8.79 16.19
C MET A 1 77.29 9.13 14.79
N ALA A 2 77.79 10.10 14.03
CA ALA A 2 78.86 11.06 14.28
C ALA A 2 78.38 12.52 14.01
N HIS A 3 79.12 13.49 14.54
CA HIS A 3 78.91 14.94 14.49
C HIS A 3 80.12 15.60 13.77
N PRO A 4 80.22 16.94 13.59
CA PRO A 4 79.20 17.98 13.35
C PRO A 4 79.61 18.96 12.20
N SER A 5 78.92 20.11 12.05
CA SER A 5 79.48 21.49 12.14
C SER A 5 79.54 22.23 10.77
N THR A 6 79.38 23.56 10.60
CA THR A 6 79.05 24.77 11.43
C THR A 6 78.92 26.00 10.46
N PRO A 7 78.58 27.24 10.87
CA PRO A 7 77.43 27.73 11.64
C PRO A 7 76.76 29.00 11.01
N ALA A 8 75.90 29.68 11.77
CA ALA A 8 75.08 30.83 11.35
C ALA A 8 75.78 32.21 11.33
N GLY A 9 75.12 33.20 10.70
CA GLY A 9 75.42 34.64 10.81
C GLY A 9 74.33 35.52 10.16
N PRO A 10 73.58 36.37 10.90
CA PRO A 10 72.43 37.13 10.38
C PRO A 10 72.71 38.64 10.19
N SER A 11 71.86 39.33 9.41
CA SER A 11 71.75 40.80 9.40
C SER A 11 70.33 41.27 9.00
N TYR A 12 69.90 42.42 9.53
CA TYR A 12 68.53 42.96 9.43
C TYR A 12 68.39 44.10 8.40
N SER A 13 67.26 44.11 7.69
CA SER A 13 66.40 45.24 7.25
C SER A 13 67.02 46.61 6.83
N LEU A 14 66.61 47.15 5.67
CA LEU A 14 65.77 48.39 5.58
C LEU A 14 65.32 48.75 4.13
N PHE A 15 64.05 49.18 4.02
CA PHE A 15 63.37 50.08 3.04
C PHE A 15 63.97 50.49 1.67
N GLY A 16 63.11 50.47 0.63
CA GLY A 16 63.07 51.50 -0.45
C GLY A 16 63.02 51.00 -1.91
N GLY A 17 61.96 51.33 -2.66
CA GLY A 17 61.93 51.28 -4.15
C GLY A 17 62.11 52.71 -4.75
N PRO A 18 61.47 53.09 -5.88
CA PRO A 18 60.90 52.31 -7.01
C PRO A 18 61.14 52.98 -8.42
N VAL A 19 60.34 52.60 -9.45
CA VAL A 19 60.01 53.34 -10.72
C VAL A 19 61.04 53.31 -11.89
N ASN A 20 60.72 53.57 -13.19
CA ASN A 20 59.83 52.96 -14.23
C ASN A 20 59.88 53.82 -15.54
N LEU A 21 59.28 53.37 -16.67
CA LEU A 21 59.01 54.04 -17.99
C LEU A 21 60.20 54.04 -18.99
N GLY A 22 60.09 53.74 -20.30
CA GLY A 22 59.01 53.32 -21.25
C GLY A 22 59.63 53.07 -22.67
N ALA A 23 58.99 52.81 -23.83
CA ALA A 23 57.60 52.52 -24.25
C ALA A 23 57.60 52.06 -25.78
N LEU A 24 56.42 51.99 -26.45
CA LEU A 24 56.18 51.94 -27.94
C LEU A 24 56.33 50.56 -28.69
N PRO A 25 55.57 50.29 -29.81
CA PRO A 25 54.49 49.26 -29.74
C PRO A 25 54.19 48.30 -30.95
N ALA A 26 53.46 47.20 -30.65
CA ALA A 26 52.40 46.51 -31.45
C ALA A 26 52.75 45.80 -32.82
N PRO A 27 51.91 44.89 -33.42
CA PRO A 27 50.48 44.61 -33.12
C PRO A 27 49.92 43.15 -33.28
N GLN A 28 48.63 42.98 -32.88
CA GLN A 28 47.57 41.97 -33.23
C GLN A 28 47.56 40.52 -32.66
N GLY A 29 46.49 40.22 -31.89
CA GLY A 29 45.78 38.90 -31.81
C GLY A 29 44.41 39.01 -32.49
N PRO A 30 43.35 38.17 -32.25
CA PRO A 30 43.08 37.18 -31.17
C PRO A 30 42.54 35.83 -31.77
N PRO A 31 41.52 35.07 -31.25
CA PRO A 31 41.04 34.73 -29.89
C PRO A 31 40.94 33.19 -29.61
N LEU A 32 40.35 32.81 -28.45
CA LEU A 32 39.92 31.45 -28.03
C LEU A 32 38.72 30.89 -28.82
N LEU A 33 38.52 29.54 -28.82
CA LEU A 33 37.29 28.70 -28.97
C LEU A 33 37.72 27.21 -29.23
N PRO A 34 36.83 26.20 -29.39
CA PRO A 34 35.82 25.60 -28.50
C PRO A 34 36.01 24.05 -28.29
N PRO A 35 35.09 23.29 -27.64
CA PRO A 35 35.14 21.81 -27.56
C PRO A 35 34.24 21.05 -28.58
N ALA A 36 34.37 19.69 -28.64
CA ALA A 36 33.64 18.67 -29.45
C ALA A 36 34.17 18.41 -30.89
N PRO A 37 33.83 17.30 -31.63
CA PRO A 37 32.79 16.26 -31.38
C PRO A 37 33.06 14.75 -31.76
N SER A 38 32.13 13.87 -31.32
CA SER A 38 31.49 12.67 -31.96
C SER A 38 32.22 11.48 -32.68
N SER A 39 31.82 10.25 -32.28
CA SER A 39 31.64 8.97 -33.05
C SER A 39 32.87 8.23 -33.64
N ALA A 40 32.97 6.89 -33.80
CA ALA A 40 32.09 5.68 -33.66
C ALA A 40 32.99 4.38 -33.73
N ALA A 41 32.57 3.09 -33.57
CA ALA A 41 31.43 2.39 -32.94
C ALA A 41 31.56 0.81 -33.01
N THR A 42 31.08 0.06 -31.99
CA THR A 42 30.56 -1.35 -32.02
C THR A 42 31.50 -2.56 -32.34
N PRO A 43 31.15 -3.87 -32.06
CA PRO A 43 29.82 -4.46 -31.77
C PRO A 43 29.64 -5.60 -30.71
N ALA A 44 28.36 -5.88 -30.39
CA ALA A 44 27.71 -7.19 -30.04
C ALA A 44 28.15 -8.01 -28.80
N SER A 45 27.29 -8.74 -28.06
CA SER A 45 25.82 -8.91 -28.08
C SER A 45 25.31 -9.67 -26.84
N ALA A 46 24.19 -9.23 -26.22
CA ALA A 46 23.34 -10.06 -25.37
C ALA A 46 21.89 -9.56 -25.42
N SER A 47 20.91 -10.44 -25.61
CA SER A 47 19.51 -10.09 -25.87
C SER A 47 18.74 -9.75 -24.59
N SER A 48 18.34 -8.50 -24.41
CA SER A 48 17.45 -8.06 -23.32
C SER A 48 15.98 -8.38 -23.61
N SER A 49 15.26 -8.90 -22.61
CA SER A 49 13.80 -8.98 -22.62
C SER A 49 13.16 -7.59 -22.44
N ASN A 50 12.10 -7.31 -23.20
CA ASN A 50 11.46 -5.98 -23.30
C ASN A 50 10.52 -5.62 -22.14
N ASN A 51 10.90 -5.86 -20.88
CA ASN A 51 10.07 -5.57 -19.69
C ASN A 51 10.65 -4.45 -18.79
N THR A 52 11.36 -3.48 -19.37
CA THR A 52 11.91 -2.33 -18.62
C THR A 52 10.93 -1.17 -18.56
N PHE A 53 10.13 -1.09 -17.50
CA PHE A 53 9.25 0.05 -17.26
C PHE A 53 10.05 1.21 -16.62
N VAL A 54 10.21 2.32 -17.34
CA VAL A 54 10.88 3.53 -16.82
C VAL A 54 9.81 4.45 -16.23
N MET A 55 9.85 4.67 -14.92
CA MET A 55 8.87 5.51 -14.24
C MET A 55 9.04 6.99 -14.63
N PRO A 56 7.96 7.69 -15.04
CA PRO A 56 8.00 9.14 -15.18
C PRO A 56 8.18 9.79 -13.79
N ASN A 57 8.97 10.86 -13.73
CA ASN A 57 9.15 11.63 -12.50
C ASN A 57 7.81 12.17 -12.00
N SER A 58 7.48 11.88 -10.74
CA SER A 58 6.29 12.45 -10.10
C SER A 58 6.41 13.98 -10.01
N PRO A 59 5.31 14.74 -10.18
CA PRO A 59 5.33 16.18 -9.96
C PRO A 59 5.69 16.45 -8.50
N MET A 60 6.85 17.09 -8.27
CA MET A 60 7.30 17.48 -6.95
C MET A 60 6.43 18.59 -6.39
N LYS A 61 5.26 18.26 -5.84
CA LYS A 61 4.61 19.13 -4.86
C LYS A 61 5.58 19.24 -3.69
N HIS A 62 6.27 20.38 -3.59
CA HIS A 62 6.93 20.81 -2.36
C HIS A 62 5.88 20.74 -1.24
N ARG A 63 5.90 19.65 -0.45
CA ARG A 63 5.20 19.61 0.83
C ARG A 63 5.93 20.62 1.70
N GLY A 64 5.32 21.78 1.89
CA GLY A 64 5.73 22.72 2.91
C GLY A 64 5.83 21.99 4.24
N MET A 65 7.02 22.03 4.83
CA MET A 65 7.40 21.33 6.05
C MET A 65 6.35 21.54 7.16
N MET A 66 5.52 20.52 7.45
CA MET A 66 4.67 20.57 8.63
C MET A 66 5.51 20.28 9.87
N ASP A 67 5.96 21.38 10.48
CA ASP A 67 6.26 21.50 11.91
C ASP A 67 7.36 20.58 12.46
N GLY A 68 8.56 20.63 11.85
CA GLY A 68 9.85 20.31 12.48
C GLY A 68 9.98 18.95 13.20
N TYR A 69 9.11 17.98 12.91
CA TYR A 69 9.01 16.75 13.68
C TYR A 69 10.25 15.88 13.51
N ARG A 70 10.94 15.66 14.63
CA ARG A 70 12.08 14.75 14.72
C ARG A 70 11.76 13.65 15.74
N PRO A 71 11.82 12.36 15.35
CA PRO A 71 11.65 11.24 16.25
C PRO A 71 12.50 11.37 17.51
N LYS A 72 11.86 11.11 18.66
CA LYS A 72 12.52 11.16 19.96
C LYS A 72 13.14 9.79 20.23
N VAL A 73 14.43 9.81 20.53
CA VAL A 73 15.13 8.66 21.12
C VAL A 73 14.95 8.73 22.63
N THR A 74 14.54 7.62 23.24
CA THR A 74 14.37 7.45 24.67
C THR A 74 15.22 6.28 25.15
N ARG A 75 16.03 6.52 26.19
CA ARG A 75 16.83 5.48 26.84
C ARG A 75 15.91 4.51 27.59
N THR A 76 16.05 3.22 27.34
CA THR A 76 15.34 2.17 28.08
C THR A 76 16.02 1.87 29.41
N LEU A 77 15.26 1.35 30.37
CA LEU A 77 15.73 0.99 31.71
C LEU A 77 15.45 -0.50 31.99
N GLY A 78 15.87 -0.99 33.17
CA GLY A 78 15.66 -2.37 33.58
C GLY A 78 16.65 -3.37 32.97
N GLN A 79 16.22 -4.62 32.80
CA GLN A 79 17.01 -5.73 32.28
C GLN A 79 17.07 -5.67 30.74
N ARG A 80 17.83 -4.70 30.23
CA ARG A 80 18.02 -4.50 28.78
C ARG A 80 18.67 -5.75 28.17
N PRO A 81 18.13 -6.33 27.08
CA PRO A 81 18.79 -7.41 26.38
C PRO A 81 20.03 -6.91 25.64
N ALA A 82 20.99 -7.81 25.40
CA ALA A 82 22.07 -7.59 24.45
C ALA A 82 21.52 -7.33 23.04
N CYS A 83 22.31 -6.68 22.19
CA CYS A 83 22.05 -6.48 20.77
C CYS A 83 22.29 -7.77 19.97
N LEU A 84 21.58 -8.83 20.34
CA LEU A 84 21.62 -10.13 19.67
C LEU A 84 21.30 -9.98 18.17
N VAL A 85 21.79 -10.92 17.37
CA VAL A 85 21.52 -11.07 15.95
C VAL A 85 20.40 -12.09 15.76
N ASN A 86 19.50 -11.84 14.80
CA ASN A 86 18.41 -12.74 14.43
C ASN A 86 17.51 -13.19 15.61
N ALA A 87 17.30 -12.34 16.62
CA ALA A 87 16.20 -12.51 17.57
C ALA A 87 14.86 -12.15 16.89
N SER A 88 13.74 -12.63 17.44
CA SER A 88 12.42 -12.12 17.06
C SER A 88 12.04 -10.94 17.95
N VAL A 89 11.54 -9.84 17.38
CA VAL A 89 11.05 -8.66 18.12
C VAL A 89 9.68 -8.24 17.60
N THR A 90 8.63 -8.48 18.41
CA THR A 90 7.24 -8.40 17.97
C THR A 90 6.43 -7.51 18.92
N TYR A 91 5.75 -6.50 18.37
CA TYR A 91 4.72 -5.74 19.09
C TYR A 91 3.50 -6.64 19.37
N CYS A 92 3.04 -6.67 20.61
CA CYS A 92 2.05 -7.63 21.12
C CYS A 92 0.77 -6.94 21.66
N GLY A 93 0.44 -5.76 21.14
CA GLY A 93 -0.65 -4.95 21.70
C GLY A 93 -0.28 -4.32 23.04
N ASN A 94 -1.24 -3.64 23.68
CA ASN A 94 -1.15 -3.11 25.04
C ASN A 94 0.14 -2.33 25.37
N ASN A 95 0.71 -1.61 24.40
CA ASN A 95 1.99 -0.89 24.51
C ASN A 95 3.18 -1.79 24.90
N GLN A 96 3.21 -3.05 24.44
CA GLN A 96 4.22 -4.03 24.81
C GLN A 96 4.93 -4.60 23.58
N ILE A 97 6.26 -4.65 23.64
CA ILE A 97 7.10 -5.36 22.67
C ILE A 97 7.75 -6.55 23.39
N TYR A 98 7.70 -7.72 22.76
CA TYR A 98 8.40 -8.91 23.22
C TYR A 98 9.60 -9.19 22.32
N ALA A 99 10.74 -9.50 22.93
CA ALA A 99 11.95 -9.99 22.28
C ALA A 99 12.21 -11.43 22.75
N PHE A 100 12.55 -12.32 21.82
CA PHE A 100 12.80 -13.73 22.13
C PHE A 100 13.90 -14.33 21.26
N GLY A 101 14.78 -15.09 21.92
CA GLY A 101 15.92 -15.79 21.33
C GLY A 101 16.97 -14.85 20.74
N GLY A 102 17.72 -15.35 19.75
CA GLY A 102 18.82 -14.65 19.08
C GLY A 102 20.20 -15.15 19.49
N PHE A 103 21.21 -14.64 18.78
CA PHE A 103 22.61 -15.06 18.87
C PHE A 103 23.53 -13.87 19.16
N ASP A 104 24.46 -14.00 20.10
CA ASP A 104 25.46 -12.97 20.36
C ASP A 104 26.71 -13.19 19.49
N GLN A 105 26.95 -12.23 18.58
CA GLN A 105 28.09 -12.20 17.67
C GLN A 105 29.47 -12.14 18.36
N TYR A 106 29.54 -11.80 19.66
CA TYR A 106 30.81 -11.68 20.39
C TYR A 106 31.15 -12.90 21.23
N THR A 107 30.15 -13.59 21.79
CA THR A 107 30.33 -14.78 22.65
C THR A 107 30.07 -16.09 21.92
N ASP A 108 29.47 -16.07 20.72
CA ASP A 108 28.97 -17.24 19.97
C ASP A 108 27.80 -17.96 20.70
N GLU A 109 27.21 -17.34 21.73
CA GLU A 109 26.08 -17.90 22.49
C GLU A 109 24.72 -17.66 21.81
N VAL A 110 23.85 -18.67 21.86
CA VAL A 110 22.44 -18.58 21.43
C VAL A 110 21.55 -18.57 22.66
N TYR A 111 20.51 -17.73 22.67
CA TYR A 111 19.61 -17.55 23.81
C TYR A 111 18.19 -18.09 23.55
N ASN A 112 17.43 -18.28 24.62
CA ASN A 112 15.97 -18.52 24.64
C ASN A 112 15.24 -17.58 25.62
N HIS A 113 15.88 -16.51 26.09
CA HIS A 113 15.26 -15.59 27.02
C HIS A 113 14.07 -14.86 26.38
N VAL A 114 12.98 -14.72 27.14
CA VAL A 114 11.83 -13.87 26.78
C VAL A 114 11.97 -12.56 27.54
N LEU A 115 12.15 -11.46 26.82
CA LEU A 115 12.20 -10.12 27.40
C LEU A 115 11.03 -9.28 26.90
N LYS A 116 10.50 -8.44 27.78
CA LYS A 116 9.34 -7.59 27.54
C LYS A 116 9.71 -6.14 27.78
N LEU A 117 9.50 -5.29 26.78
CA LEU A 117 9.57 -3.84 26.90
C LEU A 117 8.15 -3.29 27.05
N ASP A 118 7.88 -2.62 28.17
CA ASP A 118 6.73 -1.73 28.31
C ASP A 118 7.06 -0.37 27.70
N LEU A 119 6.29 0.06 26.70
CA LEU A 119 6.48 1.33 25.99
C LEU A 119 5.98 2.55 26.78
N VAL A 120 5.21 2.36 27.86
CA VAL A 120 4.76 3.45 28.74
C VAL A 120 5.84 3.81 29.77
N SER A 121 6.42 2.80 30.42
CA SER A 121 7.52 3.01 31.39
C SER A 121 8.92 3.01 30.76
N HIS A 122 9.04 2.56 29.50
CA HIS A 122 10.30 2.29 28.80
C HIS A 122 11.22 1.30 29.54
N GLN A 123 10.64 0.34 30.26
CA GLN A 123 11.39 -0.67 31.03
C GLN A 123 11.38 -2.04 30.36
N TRP A 124 12.58 -2.60 30.17
CA TRP A 124 12.79 -4.00 29.86
C TRP A 124 12.75 -4.85 31.13
N ASN A 125 12.01 -5.95 31.06
CA ASN A 125 11.94 -6.96 32.11
C ASN A 125 12.13 -8.34 31.49
N LEU A 126 12.92 -9.21 32.13
CA LEU A 126 12.88 -10.64 31.85
C LEU A 126 11.50 -11.17 32.25
N VAL A 127 10.90 -12.01 31.41
CA VAL A 127 9.60 -12.61 31.67
C VAL A 127 9.82 -13.98 32.31
N ASP A 128 9.44 -14.12 33.57
CA ASP A 128 9.28 -15.43 34.21
C ASP A 128 8.26 -16.24 33.40
N ASN A 129 8.69 -17.35 32.80
CA ASN A 129 7.90 -18.15 31.89
C ASN A 129 8.00 -19.65 32.23
N TYR A 130 6.97 -20.40 31.85
CA TYR A 130 6.74 -21.78 32.29
C TYR A 130 6.30 -22.68 31.13
N GLY A 131 6.19 -23.99 31.38
CA GLY A 131 5.68 -24.95 30.41
C GLY A 131 6.76 -25.58 29.53
N ASP A 132 6.43 -25.78 28.26
CA ASP A 132 7.30 -26.39 27.25
C ASP A 132 8.33 -25.37 26.73
N ILE A 133 9.19 -24.88 27.63
CA ILE A 133 10.13 -23.79 27.32
C ILE A 133 11.04 -24.20 26.14
N PRO A 134 11.08 -23.42 25.04
CA PRO A 134 11.87 -23.74 23.87
C PRO A 134 13.38 -23.74 24.18
N GLY A 135 14.10 -24.65 23.53
CA GLY A 135 15.57 -24.57 23.45
C GLY A 135 16.04 -23.30 22.72
N VAL A 136 17.31 -22.94 22.97
CA VAL A 136 17.98 -21.76 22.39
C VAL A 136 17.90 -21.75 20.87
N ARG A 137 17.54 -20.59 20.30
CA ARG A 137 17.33 -20.45 18.85
C ARG A 137 17.52 -19.02 18.34
N MET A 138 18.01 -18.91 17.11
CA MET A 138 18.08 -17.68 16.33
C MET A 138 17.45 -17.87 14.94
N GLY A 139 17.08 -16.79 14.27
CA GLY A 139 16.53 -16.83 12.91
C GLY A 139 15.16 -17.49 12.80
N HIS A 140 14.45 -17.68 13.92
CA HIS A 140 13.05 -18.07 13.94
C HIS A 140 12.15 -16.86 13.66
N THR A 141 10.89 -17.14 13.32
CA THR A 141 9.83 -16.11 13.24
C THR A 141 8.96 -16.17 14.50
N ALA A 142 8.44 -15.02 14.95
CA ALA A 142 7.44 -14.94 16.02
C ALA A 142 6.25 -14.08 15.58
N THR A 143 5.13 -14.71 15.24
CA THR A 143 3.93 -14.05 14.68
C THR A 143 2.85 -13.95 15.75
N LEU A 144 2.27 -12.76 15.93
CA LEU A 144 1.14 -12.56 16.85
C LEU A 144 -0.13 -13.20 16.28
N TYR A 145 -0.83 -13.98 17.11
CA TYR A 145 -2.09 -14.66 16.80
C TYR A 145 -3.12 -14.34 17.90
N GLU A 146 -4.35 -14.04 17.48
CA GLU A 146 -5.50 -13.67 18.33
C GLU A 146 -5.25 -12.54 19.36
N GLY A 147 -4.16 -11.77 19.18
CA GLY A 147 -3.74 -10.70 20.09
C GLY A 147 -3.19 -11.17 21.45
N ASP A 148 -3.13 -12.48 21.72
CA ASP A 148 -2.68 -13.03 23.00
C ASP A 148 -1.70 -14.21 22.93
N LYS A 149 -1.33 -14.66 21.72
CA LYS A 149 -0.37 -15.75 21.50
C LYS A 149 0.73 -15.34 20.52
N LEU A 150 1.98 -15.68 20.82
CA LEU A 150 3.07 -15.65 19.85
C LEU A 150 3.32 -17.06 19.31
N LEU A 151 3.14 -17.21 18.00
CA LEU A 151 3.48 -18.41 17.24
C LEU A 151 4.95 -18.33 16.85
N VAL A 152 5.80 -19.12 17.53
CA VAL A 152 7.21 -19.27 17.19
C VAL A 152 7.38 -20.47 16.27
N PHE A 153 8.01 -20.26 15.11
CA PHE A 153 8.29 -21.34 14.16
C PHE A 153 9.76 -21.37 13.74
N GLY A 154 10.35 -22.57 13.81
CA GLY A 154 11.69 -22.88 13.32
C GLY A 154 12.84 -22.17 14.04
N GLY A 155 13.84 -21.78 13.25
CA GLY A 155 15.12 -21.22 13.70
C GLY A 155 16.28 -22.21 13.61
N GLU A 156 17.45 -21.77 14.07
CA GLU A 156 18.68 -22.55 14.20
C GLU A 156 19.12 -22.53 15.67
N ASN A 157 19.47 -23.69 16.23
CA ASN A 157 19.95 -23.81 17.61
C ASN A 157 21.48 -23.72 17.74
N GLU A 158 22.00 -23.76 18.98
CA GLU A 158 23.44 -23.80 19.30
C GLU A 158 24.23 -24.94 18.62
N HIS A 159 23.56 -26.01 18.18
CA HIS A 159 24.17 -27.13 17.47
C HIS A 159 24.07 -26.99 15.94
N ARG A 160 23.75 -25.79 15.44
CA ARG A 160 23.52 -25.48 14.01
C ARG A 160 22.47 -26.39 13.36
N THR A 161 21.52 -26.85 14.18
CA THR A 161 20.41 -27.69 13.73
C THR A 161 19.21 -26.80 13.44
N TYR A 162 18.76 -26.88 12.20
CA TYR A 162 17.58 -26.16 11.73
C TYR A 162 16.30 -26.82 12.25
N LEU A 163 15.44 -26.04 12.90
CA LEU A 163 14.25 -26.48 13.59
C LEU A 163 13.00 -26.34 12.70
N SER A 164 12.03 -27.24 12.88
CA SER A 164 10.71 -27.25 12.21
C SER A 164 9.55 -27.35 13.21
N ASP A 165 9.82 -27.06 14.49
CA ASP A 165 8.81 -27.03 15.54
C ASP A 165 7.98 -25.75 15.48
N LEU A 166 6.70 -25.89 15.85
CA LEU A 166 5.83 -24.79 16.24
C LEU A 166 5.74 -24.82 17.76
N ILE A 167 6.00 -23.69 18.41
CA ILE A 167 5.81 -23.52 19.85
C ILE A 167 5.05 -22.21 20.07
N ILE A 168 4.05 -22.24 20.95
CA ILE A 168 3.16 -21.13 21.21
C ILE A 168 3.43 -20.57 22.61
N PHE A 169 3.72 -19.28 22.68
CA PHE A 169 3.80 -18.54 23.95
C PHE A 169 2.49 -17.80 24.20
N ASP A 170 1.80 -18.15 25.29
CA ASP A 170 0.60 -17.44 25.73
C ASP A 170 0.99 -16.20 26.55
N LEU A 171 0.68 -15.01 26.01
CA LEU A 171 1.10 -13.71 26.55
C LEU A 171 0.41 -13.36 27.88
N LYS A 172 -0.74 -13.97 28.18
CA LYS A 172 -1.53 -13.72 29.40
C LYS A 172 -1.02 -14.54 30.58
N THR A 173 -0.60 -15.78 30.33
CA THR A 173 -0.15 -16.74 31.34
C THR A 173 1.36 -16.93 31.41
N ALA A 174 2.10 -16.36 30.45
CA ALA A 174 3.54 -16.57 30.25
C ALA A 174 3.92 -18.06 30.14
N HIS A 175 3.05 -18.85 29.51
CA HIS A 175 3.22 -20.30 29.38
C HIS A 175 3.53 -20.69 27.93
N TRP A 176 4.57 -21.48 27.75
CA TRP A 176 4.92 -22.13 26.49
C TRP A 176 4.16 -23.44 26.33
N THR A 177 3.70 -23.71 25.11
CA THR A 177 3.02 -24.96 24.75
C THR A 177 3.49 -25.43 23.38
N GLN A 178 3.76 -26.73 23.23
CA GLN A 178 4.06 -27.33 21.94
C GLN A 178 2.84 -28.14 21.42
N PRO A 179 2.01 -27.57 20.53
CA PRO A 179 0.86 -28.30 19.99
C PRO A 179 1.33 -29.47 19.10
N GLN A 180 0.56 -30.56 19.11
CA GLN A 180 0.80 -31.66 18.16
C GLN A 180 0.41 -31.21 16.75
N VAL A 181 1.39 -31.17 15.85
CA VAL A 181 1.18 -30.86 14.44
C VAL A 181 1.06 -32.11 13.59
N HIS A 182 0.30 -32.02 12.51
CA HIS A 182 0.00 -33.12 11.60
C HIS A 182 0.32 -32.74 10.14
N GLY A 183 0.18 -33.69 9.21
CA GLY A 183 0.48 -33.47 7.78
C GLY A 183 1.98 -33.52 7.45
N PRO A 184 2.37 -33.12 6.23
CA PRO A 184 3.77 -33.10 5.79
C PRO A 184 4.52 -31.91 6.41
N ILE A 185 5.05 -32.11 7.62
CA ILE A 185 5.85 -31.11 8.33
C ILE A 185 6.99 -30.60 7.42
N PRO A 186 7.14 -29.28 7.21
CA PRO A 186 8.19 -28.72 6.37
C PRO A 186 9.59 -29.00 6.95
N LYS A 187 10.61 -28.95 6.08
CA LYS A 187 12.01 -28.99 6.53
C LYS A 187 12.28 -27.89 7.54
N GLY A 188 13.10 -28.21 8.54
CA GLY A 188 13.59 -27.24 9.49
C GLY A 188 14.37 -26.14 8.80
N ARG A 189 14.17 -24.89 9.24
CA ARG A 189 14.62 -23.70 8.53
C ARG A 189 14.79 -22.49 9.45
N ALA A 190 15.68 -21.59 9.06
CA ALA A 190 15.88 -20.29 9.70
C ALA A 190 15.86 -19.17 8.64
N ARG A 191 15.72 -17.92 9.08
CA ARG A 191 15.73 -16.70 8.24
C ARG A 191 14.67 -16.72 7.13
N HIS A 192 13.59 -17.48 7.35
CA HIS A 192 12.36 -17.50 6.55
C HIS A 192 11.45 -16.34 6.97
N ALA A 193 10.47 -16.01 6.13
CA ALA A 193 9.37 -15.13 6.52
C ALA A 193 8.14 -15.96 6.93
N ALA A 194 7.35 -15.42 7.86
CA ALA A 194 6.10 -16.01 8.31
C ALA A 194 4.99 -14.96 8.38
N VAL A 195 3.81 -15.29 7.86
CA VAL A 195 2.64 -14.38 7.84
C VAL A 195 1.35 -15.12 8.16
N LEU A 196 0.40 -14.42 8.77
CA LEU A 196 -0.89 -14.96 9.18
C LEU A 196 -2.01 -14.48 8.24
N HIS A 197 -2.87 -15.40 7.80
CA HIS A 197 -4.10 -15.09 7.05
C HIS A 197 -5.15 -16.18 7.28
N GLU A 198 -6.39 -15.81 7.63
CA GLU A 198 -7.52 -16.75 7.83
C GLU A 198 -7.20 -17.99 8.70
N ASP A 199 -6.56 -17.78 9.85
CA ASP A 199 -6.12 -18.84 10.77
C ASP A 199 -5.11 -19.83 10.14
N LYS A 200 -4.40 -19.41 9.09
CA LYS A 200 -3.30 -20.14 8.46
C LYS A 200 -2.00 -19.36 8.63
N LEU A 201 -0.98 -20.02 9.18
CA LEU A 201 0.39 -19.50 9.28
C LEU A 201 1.17 -19.93 8.04
N PHE A 202 1.38 -19.01 7.10
CA PHE A 202 2.18 -19.24 5.90
C PHE A 202 3.67 -19.05 6.21
N ILE A 203 4.49 -19.97 5.73
CA ILE A 203 5.95 -19.97 5.84
C ILE A 203 6.55 -19.90 4.44
N VAL A 204 7.46 -18.95 4.21
CA VAL A 204 8.08 -18.68 2.91
C VAL A 204 9.61 -18.78 3.02
N GLY A 205 10.21 -19.59 2.15
CA GLY A 205 11.66 -19.65 1.94
C GLY A 205 12.49 -19.93 3.20
N GLY A 206 13.59 -19.19 3.35
CA GLY A 206 14.60 -19.37 4.41
C GLY A 206 15.80 -20.21 3.94
N ILE A 207 16.65 -20.60 4.89
CA ILE A 207 17.81 -21.48 4.68
C ILE A 207 17.71 -22.75 5.53
N THR A 208 18.34 -23.83 5.05
CA THR A 208 18.41 -25.14 5.74
C THR A 208 19.69 -25.91 5.42
N GLY A 209 20.08 -26.81 6.32
CA GLY A 209 21.19 -27.75 6.13
C GLY A 209 22.59 -27.12 6.22
N HIS A 210 23.62 -27.96 6.22
CA HIS A 210 25.00 -27.53 6.48
C HIS A 210 25.56 -26.53 5.46
N ASP A 211 25.09 -26.59 4.20
CA ASP A 211 25.53 -25.69 3.12
C ASP A 211 24.67 -24.42 3.00
N ASN A 212 23.81 -24.14 4.00
CA ASN A 212 22.85 -23.01 4.00
C ASN A 212 21.97 -22.96 2.74
N TYR A 213 21.45 -24.12 2.32
CA TYR A 213 20.64 -24.24 1.11
C TYR A 213 19.40 -23.34 1.18
N VAL A 214 19.27 -22.44 0.21
CA VAL A 214 18.13 -21.51 0.11
C VAL A 214 16.89 -22.25 -0.33
N LEU A 215 15.84 -22.16 0.47
CA LEU A 215 14.54 -22.75 0.20
C LEU A 215 13.71 -21.86 -0.71
N ASP A 216 13.11 -22.46 -1.74
CA ASP A 216 12.20 -21.81 -2.68
C ASP A 216 10.74 -22.22 -2.49
N ASP A 217 10.38 -22.77 -1.33
CA ASP A 217 9.04 -23.27 -1.04
C ASP A 217 8.16 -22.31 -0.21
N ILE A 218 6.85 -22.44 -0.42
CA ILE A 218 5.79 -21.91 0.43
C ILE A 218 4.91 -23.06 0.92
N CYS A 219 4.52 -23.01 2.19
CA CYS A 219 3.53 -23.90 2.80
C CYS A 219 2.75 -23.11 3.86
N TYR A 220 1.65 -23.66 4.35
CA TYR A 220 0.93 -23.11 5.49
C TYR A 220 0.56 -24.18 6.51
N LEU A 221 0.46 -23.77 7.77
CA LEU A 221 -0.14 -24.52 8.85
C LEU A 221 -1.55 -23.98 9.11
N ASP A 222 -2.57 -24.82 8.98
CA ASP A 222 -3.92 -24.51 9.47
C ASP A 222 -3.92 -24.60 11.01
N LEU A 223 -4.17 -23.47 11.68
CA LEU A 223 -4.12 -23.34 13.14
C LEU A 223 -5.37 -23.88 13.84
N LYS A 224 -6.47 -24.13 13.11
CA LYS A 224 -7.67 -24.79 13.65
C LYS A 224 -7.49 -26.30 13.76
N THR A 225 -6.74 -26.89 12.83
CA THR A 225 -6.50 -28.34 12.75
C THR A 225 -5.07 -28.75 13.09
N TYR A 226 -4.18 -27.78 13.36
CA TYR A 226 -2.73 -27.95 13.50
C TYR A 226 -2.10 -28.83 12.40
N THR A 227 -2.65 -28.76 11.18
CA THR A 227 -2.22 -29.60 10.07
C THR A 227 -1.51 -28.79 9.00
N TRP A 228 -0.30 -29.21 8.64
CA TRP A 228 0.47 -28.62 7.54
C TRP A 228 -0.15 -28.95 6.18
N SER A 229 -0.14 -27.98 5.29
CA SER A 229 -0.34 -28.18 3.86
C SER A 229 0.88 -28.84 3.22
N ARG A 230 0.71 -29.37 2.01
CA ARG A 230 1.85 -29.66 1.11
C ARG A 230 2.70 -28.39 0.89
N SER A 231 3.99 -28.55 0.61
CA SER A 231 4.80 -27.47 0.03
C SER A 231 4.50 -27.27 -1.45
N TRP A 232 4.56 -26.01 -1.88
CA TRP A 232 4.60 -25.59 -3.28
C TRP A 232 5.86 -24.77 -3.54
N ARG A 233 6.32 -24.70 -4.79
CA ARG A 233 7.45 -23.86 -5.19
C ARG A 233 6.99 -22.42 -5.44
N PHE A 234 7.66 -21.44 -4.85
CA PHE A 234 7.37 -20.03 -4.99
C PHE A 234 8.63 -19.22 -5.31
N VAL A 235 9.36 -18.72 -4.31
CA VAL A 235 10.53 -17.85 -4.51
C VAL A 235 11.65 -18.18 -3.51
N GLY A 236 12.87 -18.42 -4.03
CA GLY A 236 14.05 -18.75 -3.24
C GLY A 236 14.74 -17.52 -2.66
N ARG A 237 14.70 -17.37 -1.33
CA ARG A 237 15.39 -16.29 -0.59
C ARG A 237 15.32 -16.47 0.93
N PHE A 238 16.19 -15.78 1.66
CA PHE A 238 16.19 -15.65 3.12
C PHE A 238 16.43 -14.19 3.54
N ASP A 239 16.25 -13.85 4.82
CA ASP A 239 16.24 -12.45 5.34
C ASP A 239 15.27 -11.51 4.60
N HIS A 240 14.27 -12.10 3.94
CA HIS A 240 13.24 -11.37 3.24
C HIS A 240 12.10 -11.03 4.17
N SER A 241 11.32 -10.04 3.76
CA SER A 241 10.10 -9.66 4.45
C SER A 241 8.89 -10.14 3.65
N ALA A 242 7.83 -10.53 4.34
CA ALA A 242 6.57 -10.93 3.73
C ALA A 242 5.38 -10.29 4.46
N TYR A 243 4.28 -10.08 3.76
CA TYR A 243 3.07 -9.48 4.32
C TYR A 243 1.81 -9.95 3.58
N ILE A 244 0.66 -9.84 4.26
CA ILE A 244 -0.65 -10.16 3.70
C ILE A 244 -1.39 -8.85 3.43
N TRP A 245 -1.76 -8.61 2.17
CA TRP A 245 -2.62 -7.50 1.79
C TRP A 245 -3.49 -7.87 0.60
N ASP A 246 -4.78 -7.52 0.65
CA ASP A 246 -5.78 -7.79 -0.41
C ASP A 246 -5.77 -9.25 -0.89
N ASN A 247 -5.81 -10.19 0.07
CA ASN A 247 -5.73 -11.64 -0.17
C ASN A 247 -4.49 -12.10 -0.94
N ARG A 248 -3.40 -11.33 -0.91
CA ARG A 248 -2.11 -11.67 -1.51
C ARG A 248 -1.01 -11.78 -0.47
N VAL A 249 -0.18 -12.80 -0.61
CA VAL A 249 1.13 -12.89 0.05
C VAL A 249 2.12 -12.07 -0.76
N TRP A 250 2.54 -10.93 -0.24
CA TRP A 250 3.60 -10.10 -0.80
C TRP A 250 4.95 -10.49 -0.20
N VAL A 251 6.00 -10.54 -1.01
CA VAL A 251 7.36 -10.85 -0.59
C VAL A 251 8.31 -9.81 -1.17
N PHE A 252 9.09 -9.15 -0.32
CA PHE A 252 10.05 -8.12 -0.71
C PHE A 252 11.39 -8.28 0.02
N GLY A 253 12.47 -7.93 -0.66
CA GLY A 253 13.80 -7.89 -0.06
C GLY A 253 14.47 -9.27 0.05
N GLY A 254 15.46 -9.34 0.93
CA GLY A 254 16.22 -10.54 1.27
C GLY A 254 17.47 -10.76 0.43
N LEU A 255 18.02 -11.97 0.57
CA LEU A 255 19.27 -12.42 -0.03
C LEU A 255 19.01 -13.65 -0.93
N SER A 256 19.72 -13.71 -2.06
CA SER A 256 19.71 -14.85 -2.99
C SER A 256 20.63 -15.98 -2.53
N GLU A 257 20.63 -17.10 -3.27
CA GLU A 257 21.63 -18.18 -3.13
C GLU A 257 23.07 -17.68 -3.32
N ASP A 258 23.26 -16.68 -4.20
CA ASP A 258 24.55 -16.00 -4.43
C ASP A 258 24.91 -14.94 -3.36
N MET A 259 24.13 -14.82 -2.27
CA MET A 259 24.25 -13.79 -1.23
C MET A 259 24.02 -12.34 -1.72
N ASP A 260 23.43 -12.16 -2.90
CA ASP A 260 23.09 -10.83 -3.42
C ASP A 260 21.82 -10.27 -2.76
N LYS A 261 21.84 -8.98 -2.40
CA LYS A 261 20.64 -8.25 -1.94
C LYS A 261 19.62 -8.14 -3.07
N ILE A 262 18.42 -8.68 -2.85
CA ILE A 262 17.34 -8.67 -3.83
C ILE A 262 16.38 -7.49 -3.55
N GLY A 263 16.21 -6.60 -4.52
CA GLY A 263 15.26 -5.47 -4.47
C GLY A 263 14.02 -5.65 -5.36
N ASP A 264 13.55 -6.89 -5.54
CA ASP A 264 12.33 -7.21 -6.27
C ASP A 264 11.15 -7.49 -5.32
N LEU A 265 9.95 -7.34 -5.87
CA LEU A 265 8.67 -7.63 -5.23
C LEU A 265 8.04 -8.82 -5.94
N TRP A 266 7.64 -9.83 -5.18
CA TRP A 266 6.85 -10.97 -5.64
C TRP A 266 5.51 -10.97 -4.92
N TRP A 267 4.48 -11.56 -5.55
CA TRP A 267 3.25 -11.85 -4.84
C TRP A 267 2.58 -13.15 -5.28
N LEU A 268 1.75 -13.67 -4.39
CA LEU A 268 0.91 -14.84 -4.62
C LEU A 268 -0.52 -14.49 -4.23
N ASP A 269 -1.46 -14.70 -5.16
CA ASP A 269 -2.89 -14.51 -4.94
C ASP A 269 -3.51 -15.75 -4.29
N LEU A 270 -4.18 -15.56 -3.15
CA LEU A 270 -4.84 -16.63 -2.40
C LEU A 270 -6.31 -16.81 -2.83
N LYS A 271 -6.90 -15.78 -3.46
CA LYS A 271 -8.33 -15.73 -3.76
C LYS A 271 -8.68 -16.65 -4.94
N GLY A 272 -9.70 -17.51 -4.76
CA GLY A 272 -10.12 -18.44 -5.80
C GLY A 272 -9.14 -19.59 -6.00
N SER A 273 -8.31 -19.89 -5.00
CA SER A 273 -7.33 -20.97 -5.01
C SER A 273 -7.74 -22.05 -4.00
N PRO A 274 -8.45 -23.12 -4.41
CA PRO A 274 -8.94 -24.17 -3.50
C PRO A 274 -7.83 -24.83 -2.67
N ALA A 275 -6.59 -24.77 -3.14
CA ALA A 275 -5.38 -25.26 -2.46
C ALA A 275 -5.05 -24.51 -1.15
N PHE A 276 -5.44 -23.23 -1.05
CA PHE A 276 -5.26 -22.39 0.14
C PHE A 276 -6.56 -22.16 0.91
N GLU A 277 -7.71 -22.28 0.27
CA GLU A 277 -9.02 -22.14 0.90
C GLU A 277 -9.39 -23.37 1.75
N SER A 278 -9.23 -24.59 1.21
CA SER A 278 -9.66 -25.83 1.88
C SER A 278 -8.68 -26.30 2.97
N PRO A 279 -9.17 -26.87 4.08
CA PRO A 279 -8.30 -27.51 5.08
C PRO A 279 -7.49 -28.66 4.46
N PRO A 280 -6.21 -28.83 4.84
CA PRO A 280 -5.37 -29.89 4.31
C PRO A 280 -5.97 -31.28 4.62
N GLN A 281 -6.25 -32.04 3.55
CA GLN A 281 -6.91 -33.35 3.65
C GLN A 281 -6.01 -34.37 4.37
N ILE A 282 -6.40 -34.77 5.58
CA ILE A 282 -5.77 -35.85 6.33
C ILE A 282 -6.23 -37.19 5.75
N GLY A 283 -5.56 -37.67 4.70
CA GLY A 283 -5.95 -38.89 4.00
C GLY A 283 -4.89 -39.45 3.04
N SER A 284 -4.11 -40.42 3.54
CA SER A 284 -3.16 -41.26 2.81
C SER A 284 -1.92 -40.59 2.20
N ALA A 285 -0.76 -41.06 2.66
CA ALA A 285 0.51 -40.96 1.93
C ALA A 285 0.49 -41.85 0.66
N SER A 286 -0.28 -41.45 -0.36
CA SER A 286 -0.44 -42.23 -1.59
C SER A 286 -0.56 -41.42 -2.89
N ASP A 287 -0.02 -40.20 -2.95
CA ASP A 287 0.18 -39.50 -4.25
C ASP A 287 1.51 -39.92 -4.91
N ARG A 288 1.79 -41.23 -4.88
CA ARG A 288 2.92 -41.87 -5.59
C ARG A 288 2.50 -42.85 -6.69
N HIS A 289 1.22 -43.24 -6.77
CA HIS A 289 0.72 -44.15 -7.81
C HIS A 289 -0.76 -43.87 -8.16
N ALA A 290 -1.03 -42.77 -8.88
CA ALA A 290 -2.28 -42.63 -9.64
C ALA A 290 -2.21 -43.48 -10.92
N GLY A 291 -2.25 -44.81 -10.74
CA GLY A 291 -2.18 -45.77 -11.84
C GLY A 291 -3.53 -45.97 -12.54
N ILE A 292 -3.57 -45.66 -13.84
CA ILE A 292 -4.39 -46.30 -14.89
C ILE A 292 -5.68 -46.99 -14.39
N HIS A 293 -6.78 -46.24 -14.28
CA HIS A 293 -8.11 -46.85 -14.24
C HIS A 293 -8.55 -47.26 -15.64
N ARG A 294 -8.44 -48.56 -15.92
CA ARG A 294 -9.19 -49.21 -17.02
C ARG A 294 -10.67 -49.23 -16.67
N VAL A 295 -11.52 -48.67 -17.53
CA VAL A 295 -12.94 -49.03 -17.62
C VAL A 295 -13.09 -50.02 -18.78
N GLY A 296 -13.84 -51.11 -18.58
CA GLY A 296 -13.95 -52.20 -19.55
C GLY A 296 -15.40 -52.61 -19.86
N GLY A 297 -15.63 -52.97 -21.13
CA GLY A 297 -16.90 -53.48 -21.68
C GLY A 297 -17.43 -52.57 -22.80
N SER A 298 -17.81 -53.05 -24.00
CA SER A 298 -17.76 -54.41 -24.59
C SER A 298 -17.78 -54.28 -26.15
N PRO A 299 -17.96 -55.31 -27.01
CA PRO A 299 -16.85 -55.90 -27.77
C PRO A 299 -16.99 -55.91 -29.33
N ARG A 300 -15.99 -56.52 -30.03
CA ARG A 300 -15.98 -57.05 -31.45
C ARG A 300 -15.77 -56.01 -32.59
N VAL A 301 -15.15 -56.27 -33.77
CA VAL A 301 -14.42 -57.41 -34.44
C VAL A 301 -13.24 -56.82 -35.28
N PRO A 302 -12.13 -57.54 -35.61
CA PRO A 302 -10.96 -57.00 -36.33
C PRO A 302 -10.79 -57.46 -37.80
N TYR A 303 -10.31 -56.57 -38.70
CA TYR A 303 -9.70 -56.77 -40.05
C TYR A 303 -9.23 -55.37 -40.57
N SER A 304 -8.33 -55.14 -41.53
CA SER A 304 -7.27 -55.88 -42.26
C SER A 304 -6.30 -54.85 -42.88
N MET A 305 -5.08 -55.24 -43.28
CA MET A 305 -4.11 -54.37 -43.98
C MET A 305 -4.50 -54.07 -45.45
N GLY A 306 -4.13 -52.89 -45.97
CA GLY A 306 -4.27 -52.46 -47.37
C GLY A 306 -3.23 -51.37 -47.76
N PRO A 307 -2.88 -51.22 -49.05
CA PRO A 307 -1.55 -50.70 -49.48
C PRO A 307 -1.46 -49.19 -49.82
N PRO A 308 -0.24 -48.62 -50.01
CA PRO A 308 0.00 -47.19 -50.18
C PRO A 308 0.16 -46.71 -51.65
N ALA A 309 -0.28 -45.47 -51.93
CA ALA A 309 -0.08 -44.69 -53.17
C ALA A 309 -0.63 -43.25 -52.95
N VAL A 310 -0.20 -42.14 -53.56
CA VAL A 310 0.92 -41.78 -54.46
C VAL A 310 1.23 -40.27 -54.24
N ILE A 311 2.47 -39.82 -54.49
CA ILE A 311 2.88 -38.41 -54.37
C ILE A 311 2.56 -37.61 -55.65
N GLY A 312 2.03 -36.37 -55.53
CA GLY A 312 1.68 -35.50 -56.66
C GLY A 312 1.73 -33.99 -56.36
N ALA A 313 2.93 -33.42 -56.47
CA ALA A 313 3.34 -32.01 -56.53
C ALA A 313 2.38 -30.79 -56.27
N SER A 314 2.88 -29.93 -55.37
CA SER A 314 2.84 -28.44 -55.36
C SER A 314 1.71 -27.68 -54.63
N GLY A 315 2.11 -26.66 -53.86
CA GLY A 315 1.23 -25.75 -53.10
C GLY A 315 1.55 -25.72 -51.60
N TYR A 316 2.22 -24.67 -51.12
CA TYR A 316 2.67 -24.53 -49.72
C TYR A 316 1.50 -24.43 -48.71
N ALA A 317 1.63 -25.12 -47.58
CA ALA A 317 0.96 -24.78 -46.31
C ALA A 317 1.85 -25.19 -45.12
N ALA A 318 1.74 -24.49 -43.99
CA ALA A 318 2.74 -24.48 -42.92
C ALA A 318 2.76 -25.75 -42.02
N ASN A 319 3.97 -26.13 -41.60
CA ASN A 319 4.21 -27.29 -40.74
C ASN A 319 3.85 -26.98 -39.27
N SER A 320 2.65 -27.34 -38.83
CA SER A 320 2.32 -27.46 -37.40
C SER A 320 1.97 -28.91 -37.06
N ARG A 321 2.98 -29.75 -36.84
CA ARG A 321 2.80 -30.97 -36.04
C ARG A 321 4.05 -31.41 -35.29
N THR A 322 3.84 -31.54 -33.98
CA THR A 322 4.66 -32.17 -32.95
C THR A 322 5.42 -33.42 -33.40
N ALA A 323 6.75 -33.37 -33.38
CA ALA A 323 7.58 -34.55 -33.33
C ALA A 323 7.66 -35.04 -31.87
N GLN A 324 7.04 -36.19 -31.57
CA GLN A 324 7.28 -36.90 -30.31
C GLN A 324 8.69 -37.48 -30.33
N VAL A 325 9.62 -36.82 -29.64
CA VAL A 325 10.90 -37.41 -29.26
C VAL A 325 10.72 -37.99 -27.86
N ASN A 326 10.65 -39.31 -27.74
CA ASN A 326 10.75 -39.98 -26.44
C ASN A 326 12.22 -39.98 -25.99
N PRO A 327 12.60 -39.30 -24.90
CA PRO A 327 13.93 -39.46 -24.31
C PRO A 327 13.98 -40.79 -23.54
N PRO A 328 15.17 -41.42 -23.40
CA PRO A 328 15.31 -42.62 -22.59
C PRO A 328 15.05 -42.32 -21.11
N SER A 329 14.63 -43.33 -20.36
CA SER A 329 14.28 -43.33 -18.94
C SER A 329 15.07 -42.37 -18.04
N PHE A 330 14.63 -41.11 -17.96
CA PHE A 330 15.04 -40.19 -16.89
C PHE A 330 14.22 -40.49 -15.65
N GLN A 331 14.90 -40.67 -14.51
CA GLN A 331 14.26 -40.53 -13.21
C GLN A 331 13.77 -39.08 -13.09
N LEU A 332 12.46 -38.86 -13.24
CA LEU A 332 11.88 -37.54 -12.96
C LEU A 332 12.19 -37.19 -11.50
N LYS A 333 13.07 -36.21 -11.28
CA LYS A 333 13.08 -35.46 -10.03
C LYS A 333 11.71 -34.77 -9.95
N THR A 334 10.83 -35.29 -9.11
CA THR A 334 9.49 -34.74 -8.91
C THR A 334 9.60 -33.45 -8.11
N TYR A 335 9.83 -32.33 -8.81
CA TYR A 335 9.81 -31.00 -8.21
C TYR A 335 8.40 -30.70 -7.67
N ALA A 336 8.33 -29.97 -6.55
CA ALA A 336 7.06 -29.46 -6.07
C ALA A 336 6.42 -28.56 -7.16
N PRO A 337 5.09 -28.65 -7.39
CA PRO A 337 4.43 -27.78 -8.33
C PRO A 337 4.58 -26.32 -7.89
N MET A 338 4.60 -25.41 -8.86
CA MET A 338 4.54 -23.98 -8.57
C MET A 338 3.27 -23.67 -7.79
N ALA A 339 3.37 -22.75 -6.83
CA ALA A 339 2.25 -22.37 -6.00
C ALA A 339 1.14 -21.75 -6.86
N PRO A 340 -0.12 -22.21 -6.75
CA PRO A 340 -1.22 -21.65 -7.53
C PRO A 340 -1.38 -20.17 -7.18
N GLY A 341 -1.70 -19.32 -8.15
CA GLY A 341 -1.77 -17.88 -7.92
C GLY A 341 -0.42 -17.17 -7.71
N ALA A 342 0.72 -17.85 -7.77
CA ALA A 342 2.03 -17.18 -7.81
C ALA A 342 2.15 -16.34 -9.09
N ILE A 343 2.38 -15.02 -8.92
CA ILE A 343 2.40 -14.03 -10.00
C ILE A 343 3.74 -13.27 -9.99
N SER A 344 4.07 -12.72 -11.16
CA SER A 344 5.10 -11.71 -11.50
C SER A 344 6.08 -11.25 -10.42
N ALA A 345 7.37 -11.34 -10.76
CA ALA A 345 8.42 -10.55 -10.12
C ALA A 345 8.46 -9.11 -10.70
N LEU A 346 8.43 -8.09 -9.84
CA LEU A 346 8.69 -6.70 -10.22
C LEU A 346 10.01 -6.23 -9.61
N LYS A 347 11.02 -5.95 -10.44
CA LYS A 347 12.30 -5.39 -9.99
C LYS A 347 12.37 -3.89 -10.23
N PHE A 348 12.59 -3.13 -9.16
CA PHE A 348 12.82 -1.69 -9.27
C PHE A 348 14.27 -1.42 -9.68
N VAL A 349 14.48 -0.78 -10.84
CA VAL A 349 15.84 -0.59 -11.42
C VAL A 349 16.57 0.56 -10.75
N SER A 350 15.99 1.77 -10.78
CA SER A 350 16.47 2.96 -10.09
C SER A 350 15.46 4.10 -10.20
N GLY A 351 15.53 5.06 -9.28
CA GLY A 351 14.69 6.28 -9.29
C GLY A 351 14.94 7.11 -8.04
N SER A 352 14.62 8.42 -8.07
CA SER A 352 14.85 9.33 -6.93
C SER A 352 14.11 8.93 -5.64
N ASN A 353 12.97 8.26 -5.80
CA ASN A 353 12.14 7.72 -4.72
C ASN A 353 12.44 6.26 -4.36
N VAL A 354 13.20 5.53 -5.18
CA VAL A 354 13.51 4.11 -4.95
C VAL A 354 14.68 4.03 -3.96
N PRO A 355 14.58 3.28 -2.86
CA PRO A 355 15.67 3.09 -1.92
C PRO A 355 16.89 2.40 -2.55
N SER A 356 18.08 2.92 -2.25
CA SER A 356 19.35 2.29 -2.63
C SER A 356 19.58 1.04 -1.78
N GLN A 357 19.38 -0.14 -2.37
CA GLN A 357 19.59 -1.44 -1.69
C GLN A 357 21.05 -1.64 -1.21
N GLY A 358 22.00 -0.94 -1.81
CA GLY A 358 23.41 -0.94 -1.37
C GLY A 358 23.69 -0.08 -0.14
N SER A 359 22.73 0.74 0.30
CA SER A 359 22.91 1.72 1.38
C SER A 359 22.22 1.29 2.67
N GLY A 360 22.83 1.57 3.82
CA GLY A 360 22.27 1.36 5.16
C GLY A 360 21.96 -0.10 5.55
N ILE A 361 21.27 -0.22 6.69
CA ILE A 361 20.50 -1.41 7.08
C ILE A 361 19.04 -1.10 6.77
N HIS A 362 18.39 -1.96 5.98
CA HIS A 362 16.97 -1.84 5.63
C HIS A 362 16.10 -2.54 6.66
N PHE A 363 15.05 -1.87 7.12
CA PHE A 363 13.95 -2.53 7.83
C PHE A 363 12.66 -2.36 7.05
N HIS A 364 12.09 -3.49 6.63
CA HIS A 364 10.83 -3.56 5.91
C HIS A 364 9.69 -3.82 6.91
N VAL A 365 8.71 -2.92 6.95
CA VAL A 365 7.46 -3.10 7.71
C VAL A 365 6.28 -2.71 6.81
N TYR A 366 5.07 -3.17 7.11
CA TYR A 366 3.94 -3.07 6.19
C TYR A 366 2.68 -2.60 6.89
N SER A 367 2.00 -1.62 6.30
CA SER A 367 0.75 -1.06 6.82
C SER A 367 -0.17 -0.68 5.68
N SER A 368 -1.45 -1.06 5.78
CA SER A 368 -2.53 -0.58 4.91
C SER A 368 -2.21 -0.62 3.41
N GLY A 369 -1.66 -1.75 2.93
CA GLY A 369 -1.30 -1.91 1.51
C GLY A 369 -0.04 -1.20 1.06
N THR A 370 0.79 -0.75 2.00
CA THR A 370 2.04 -0.05 1.71
C THR A 370 3.21 -0.71 2.43
N LEU A 371 4.27 -1.06 1.68
CA LEU A 371 5.57 -1.45 2.21
C LEU A 371 6.33 -0.17 2.61
N LEU A 372 6.81 -0.10 3.84
CA LEU A 372 7.74 0.92 4.32
C LEU A 372 9.16 0.35 4.36
N ASP A 373 10.11 1.08 3.80
CA ASP A 373 11.54 0.81 3.89
C ASP A 373 12.24 1.91 4.69
N PHE A 374 12.74 1.52 5.87
CA PHE A 374 13.61 2.33 6.71
C PHE A 374 15.07 2.00 6.38
N VAL A 375 15.71 2.85 5.58
CA VAL A 375 17.16 2.79 5.35
C VAL A 375 17.86 3.51 6.49
N THR A 376 18.43 2.75 7.43
CA THR A 376 19.02 3.25 8.67
C THR A 376 20.56 3.31 8.59
N PRO A 377 21.24 4.14 9.44
CA PRO A 377 22.70 4.24 9.43
C PRO A 377 23.39 2.91 9.74
N ALA A 378 24.47 2.64 9.00
CA ALA A 378 25.38 1.52 9.25
C ALA A 378 26.79 2.07 9.53
N ALA A 379 27.72 1.22 10.00
CA ALA A 379 29.07 1.64 10.42
C ALA A 379 29.85 2.44 9.36
N THR A 380 29.60 2.20 8.07
CA THR A 380 30.25 2.87 6.93
C THR A 380 29.36 3.93 6.24
N ILE A 381 28.13 4.15 6.69
CA ILE A 381 27.07 4.79 5.89
C ILE A 381 26.47 5.98 6.63
N THR A 382 26.51 7.15 5.98
CA THR A 382 26.11 8.40 6.61
C THR A 382 24.58 8.58 6.62
N SER A 383 24.07 9.38 7.56
CA SER A 383 22.65 9.77 7.61
C SER A 383 22.15 10.53 6.36
N LYS A 384 23.03 10.86 5.42
CA LYS A 384 22.70 11.45 4.11
C LYS A 384 22.15 10.44 3.11
N GLU A 385 22.52 9.17 3.24
CA GLU A 385 22.10 8.07 2.36
C GLU A 385 20.91 7.29 2.94
N CYS A 386 20.65 7.50 4.24
CA CYS A 386 19.50 6.98 4.96
C CYS A 386 18.21 7.67 4.48
N SER A 387 17.06 6.98 4.58
CA SER A 387 15.75 7.52 4.20
C SER A 387 14.60 6.71 4.78
N LEU A 388 13.40 7.28 4.77
CA LEU A 388 12.15 6.53 4.89
C LEU A 388 11.40 6.65 3.57
N SER A 389 11.09 5.51 2.97
CA SER A 389 10.34 5.43 1.71
C SER A 389 9.17 4.47 1.84
N ALA A 390 8.14 4.68 1.02
CA ALA A 390 6.90 3.92 0.98
C ALA A 390 6.65 3.41 -0.44
N LEU A 391 6.28 2.15 -0.57
CA LEU A 391 5.83 1.52 -1.81
C LEU A 391 4.37 1.10 -1.66
N ASP A 392 3.49 1.82 -2.36
CA ASP A 392 2.09 1.44 -2.53
C ASP A 392 2.05 0.11 -3.31
N LEU A 393 1.51 -0.95 -2.72
CA LEU A 393 1.47 -2.30 -3.30
C LEU A 393 0.39 -2.42 -4.39
N VAL A 394 -0.60 -1.53 -4.40
CA VAL A 394 -1.67 -1.51 -5.42
C VAL A 394 -1.22 -0.69 -6.63
N ALA A 395 -0.67 0.50 -6.42
CA ALA A 395 -0.18 1.36 -7.50
C ALA A 395 1.22 0.96 -8.00
N LEU A 396 1.97 0.15 -7.22
CA LEU A 396 3.36 -0.25 -7.45
C LEU A 396 4.31 0.96 -7.59
N ARG A 397 4.09 1.99 -6.74
CA ARG A 397 4.82 3.27 -6.78
C ARG A 397 5.60 3.54 -5.49
N TRP A 398 6.90 3.79 -5.65
CA TRP A 398 7.75 4.32 -4.58
C TRP A 398 7.58 5.83 -4.40
N GLN A 399 7.40 6.24 -3.16
CA GLN A 399 7.45 7.62 -2.68
C GLN A 399 8.44 7.71 -1.51
N LYS A 400 9.40 8.63 -1.60
CA LYS A 400 10.24 8.99 -0.44
C LYS A 400 9.41 9.86 0.52
N LEU A 401 9.27 9.43 1.77
CA LEU A 401 8.50 10.15 2.80
C LEU A 401 9.35 11.19 3.53
N ALA A 402 10.62 10.87 3.79
CA ALA A 402 11.57 11.73 4.49
C ALA A 402 13.03 11.37 4.20
N GLU A 403 13.93 12.34 4.32
CA GLU A 403 15.38 12.12 4.27
C GLU A 403 15.93 11.65 5.63
N GLY A 404 16.98 10.83 5.60
CA GLY A 404 17.57 10.27 6.81
C GLY A 404 18.15 11.29 7.79
N ARG A 405 18.40 12.52 7.38
CA ARG A 405 18.83 13.62 8.29
C ARG A 405 17.68 14.15 9.15
N GLU A 406 16.45 14.03 8.65
CA GLU A 406 15.22 14.49 9.31
C GLU A 406 14.81 13.49 10.41
N ILE A 407 14.94 12.20 10.11
CA ILE A 407 14.62 11.09 11.02
C ILE A 407 15.79 10.80 11.96
N PHE A 408 16.94 10.37 11.41
CA PHE A 408 17.99 9.75 12.18
C PHE A 408 18.92 10.77 12.84
N LYS A 409 19.38 10.45 14.05
CA LYS A 409 20.50 11.12 14.69
C LYS A 409 21.79 10.36 14.32
N PRO A 410 22.90 11.06 13.99
CA PRO A 410 24.21 10.43 13.95
C PRO A 410 24.55 9.80 15.31
N GLY A 411 25.41 8.78 15.32
CA GLY A 411 25.89 8.15 16.55
C GLY A 411 24.98 7.05 17.12
N TYR A 412 24.08 6.48 16.31
CA TYR A 412 23.19 5.38 16.71
C TYR A 412 23.22 4.24 15.69
N ARG A 413 23.13 3.00 16.19
CA ARG A 413 22.90 1.78 15.42
C ARG A 413 21.53 1.21 15.80
N TRP A 414 20.72 0.88 14.82
CA TRP A 414 19.41 0.24 14.99
C TRP A 414 19.53 -1.23 14.60
N HIS A 415 18.99 -2.12 15.43
CA HIS A 415 19.09 -3.58 15.25
C HIS A 415 17.74 -4.21 14.92
N TYR A 416 16.65 -3.63 15.42
CA TYR A 416 15.30 -4.14 15.24
C TYR A 416 14.32 -3.03 14.89
N CYS A 417 13.32 -3.37 14.08
CA CYS A 417 12.16 -2.56 13.80
C CYS A 417 10.90 -3.37 14.10
N THR A 418 9.92 -2.77 14.76
CA THR A 418 8.59 -3.35 14.92
C THR A 418 7.54 -2.23 14.85
N MET A 419 6.27 -2.58 14.61
CA MET A 419 5.22 -1.62 14.33
C MET A 419 3.92 -2.03 15.04
N ASN A 420 3.08 -1.06 15.41
CA ASN A 420 1.79 -1.38 16.01
C ASN A 420 0.81 -1.98 14.99
N GLU A 421 -0.23 -2.62 15.54
CA GLU A 421 -1.34 -3.23 14.80
C GLU A 421 -2.00 -2.27 13.79
N ASP A 422 -2.24 -1.02 14.18
CA ASP A 422 -2.81 0.01 13.30
C ASP A 422 -1.86 0.51 12.21
N GLY A 423 -0.57 0.15 12.25
CA GLY A 423 0.45 0.63 11.32
C GLY A 423 0.73 2.15 11.39
N THR A 424 0.38 2.80 12.50
CA THR A 424 0.53 4.25 12.71
C THR A 424 1.85 4.65 13.39
N LYS A 425 2.48 3.75 14.13
CA LYS A 425 3.72 3.98 14.87
C LYS A 425 4.71 2.82 14.68
N ALA A 426 5.91 3.15 14.20
CA ALA A 426 7.04 2.23 14.16
C ALA A 426 8.02 2.55 15.29
N TRP A 427 8.64 1.52 15.85
CA TRP A 427 9.72 1.63 16.83
C TRP A 427 10.99 0.99 16.29
N LEU A 428 12.08 1.75 16.29
CA LEU A 428 13.43 1.23 16.11
C LEU A 428 14.09 1.03 17.47
N LEU A 429 14.71 -0.13 17.67
CA LEU A 429 15.39 -0.52 18.91
C LEU A 429 16.89 -0.73 18.63
N GLY A 430 17.74 -0.21 19.49
CA GLY A 430 19.19 -0.21 19.27
C GLY A 430 19.99 0.48 20.36
N CYS A 431 21.13 1.04 19.98
CA CYS A 431 22.08 1.64 20.91
C CYS A 431 22.90 2.80 20.28
N PRO A 432 23.57 3.63 21.08
CA PRO A 432 24.56 4.57 20.59
C PRO A 432 25.81 3.84 20.08
N THR A 433 26.47 4.35 19.02
CA THR A 433 27.74 3.78 18.52
C THR A 433 28.96 4.18 19.34
N ASP A 434 28.89 5.30 20.08
CA ASP A 434 30.04 5.90 20.76
C ASP A 434 30.21 5.41 22.21
N ALA A 435 29.58 4.28 22.57
CA ALA A 435 29.66 3.66 23.89
C ALA A 435 31.06 3.12 24.27
N ALA A 436 32.05 3.22 23.36
CA ALA A 436 33.43 2.79 23.57
C ALA A 436 34.24 3.63 24.59
N ASN A 437 33.66 4.68 25.18
CA ASN A 437 34.35 5.60 26.10
C ASN A 437 33.97 5.47 27.59
N ASP A 438 32.97 4.66 27.96
CA ASP A 438 32.75 4.32 29.38
C ASP A 438 33.75 3.23 29.79
N VAL A 439 34.95 3.67 30.19
CA VAL A 439 36.04 2.82 30.69
C VAL A 439 35.70 2.30 32.10
N ALA A 440 34.75 1.37 32.19
CA ALA A 440 34.41 0.67 33.41
C ALA A 440 33.81 -0.74 33.14
N SER A 441 34.69 -1.75 33.20
CA SER A 441 34.37 -3.18 33.40
C SER A 441 33.80 -3.97 32.21
N ASN A 442 34.66 -4.84 31.65
CA ASN A 442 34.40 -6.08 30.89
C ASN A 442 33.32 -6.09 29.78
N GLY A 443 33.78 -6.30 28.54
CA GLY A 443 32.94 -6.75 27.42
C GLY A 443 32.53 -5.63 26.45
N PHE A 444 32.59 -5.91 25.14
CA PHE A 444 32.02 -5.06 24.09
C PHE A 444 30.50 -5.33 23.96
N GLU A 445 29.79 -5.39 25.07
CA GLU A 445 28.38 -5.76 25.10
C GLU A 445 27.51 -4.55 24.69
N GLU A 446 27.10 -4.54 23.43
CA GLU A 446 26.05 -3.64 22.94
C GLU A 446 24.70 -4.13 23.50
N TYR A 447 23.90 -3.23 24.08
CA TYR A 447 22.59 -3.52 24.67
C TYR A 447 21.49 -2.69 23.98
N LEU A 448 20.27 -3.24 23.83
CA LEU A 448 19.06 -2.56 23.32
C LEU A 448 18.56 -1.50 24.31
N SER A 449 19.36 -0.45 24.40
CA SER A 449 19.38 0.55 25.44
C SER A 449 18.68 1.85 25.05
N ASP A 450 18.34 2.01 23.78
CA ASP A 450 17.59 3.13 23.26
C ASP A 450 16.50 2.65 22.30
N ILE A 451 15.33 3.30 22.38
CA ILE A 451 14.19 3.11 21.49
C ILE A 451 13.83 4.45 20.84
N MET A 452 13.52 4.43 19.55
CA MET A 452 13.05 5.60 18.81
C MET A 452 11.66 5.34 18.24
N GLU A 453 10.69 6.11 18.71
CA GLU A 453 9.32 6.09 18.21
C GLU A 453 9.15 7.03 17.02
N ILE A 454 8.55 6.51 15.95
CA ILE A 454 8.30 7.21 14.69
C ILE A 454 6.79 7.17 14.42
N ASP A 455 6.11 8.30 14.61
CA ASP A 455 4.70 8.47 14.28
C ASP A 455 4.55 8.71 12.76
N LEU A 456 4.13 7.68 12.04
CA LEU A 456 4.03 7.69 10.57
C LEU A 456 2.98 8.70 10.07
N ARG A 457 1.97 9.01 10.88
CA ARG A 457 0.96 10.03 10.57
C ARG A 457 1.60 11.41 10.39
N ARG A 458 2.69 11.72 11.11
CA ARG A 458 3.44 12.98 10.98
C ARG A 458 4.12 13.15 9.61
N TYR A 459 4.45 12.04 8.94
CA TYR A 459 4.94 12.03 7.56
C TYR A 459 3.80 11.98 6.52
N GLY A 460 2.55 12.04 6.98
CA GLY A 460 1.35 11.99 6.14
C GLY A 460 1.19 10.66 5.41
N PHE A 461 1.65 9.56 6.03
CA PHE A 461 1.51 8.18 5.56
C PHE A 461 0.08 7.65 5.78
N LEU A 462 -0.46 7.89 6.98
CA LEU A 462 -1.89 7.74 7.30
C LEU A 462 -2.44 9.14 7.57
N GLY A 463 -3.45 9.55 6.79
CA GLY A 463 -3.97 10.92 6.78
C GLY A 463 -4.36 11.43 8.17
N ASN A 464 -4.08 12.72 8.43
CA ASN A 464 -4.21 13.39 9.73
C ASN A 464 -5.53 13.07 10.47
N ASN A 465 -5.45 12.21 11.48
CA ASN A 465 -6.29 12.28 12.67
C ASN A 465 -5.45 12.89 13.81
N PHE A 466 -5.73 14.14 14.16
CA PHE A 466 -5.11 14.82 15.29
C PHE A 466 -5.76 14.37 16.60
N ASP A 467 -5.18 13.37 17.26
CA ASP A 467 -5.31 13.25 18.71
C ASP A 467 -4.31 14.22 19.38
N PRO A 468 -4.78 15.20 20.18
CA PRO A 468 -3.90 16.04 20.97
C PRO A 468 -3.45 15.29 22.23
N GLU A 469 -2.25 14.70 22.21
CA GLU A 469 -1.64 14.19 23.45
C GLU A 469 -1.51 15.30 24.51
N PRO A 470 -1.74 15.00 25.80
CA PRO A 470 -1.78 16.01 26.84
C PRO A 470 -0.37 16.52 27.16
N ARG A 471 -0.17 17.84 27.05
CA ARG A 471 1.07 18.50 27.50
C ARG A 471 1.21 18.37 29.02
N ASN A 472 2.09 17.47 29.46
CA ASN A 472 2.58 17.43 30.84
C ASN A 472 3.33 18.74 31.17
N GLN A 473 2.66 19.65 31.87
CA GLN A 473 3.30 20.74 32.60
C GLN A 473 3.14 20.51 34.10
N THR A 474 4.27 20.28 34.76
CA THR A 474 4.38 20.12 36.21
C THR A 474 4.20 21.45 36.93
N ARG A 475 3.17 21.58 37.79
CA ARG A 475 3.22 22.14 39.17
C ARG A 475 1.81 22.11 39.83
N PRO A 476 1.71 22.23 41.18
CA PRO A 476 0.89 21.27 41.93
C PRO A 476 -0.44 21.78 42.50
N SER A 477 -1.27 20.79 42.89
CA SER A 477 -2.22 20.79 44.03
C SER A 477 -3.28 21.90 44.13
N HIS A 478 -4.56 21.52 43.98
CA HIS A 478 -5.38 21.24 45.17
C HIS A 478 -6.66 20.42 44.84
N ASN A 479 -7.16 19.68 45.83
CA ASN A 479 -8.37 18.85 45.73
C ASN A 479 -9.64 19.69 45.55
N THR A 480 -10.48 19.36 44.56
CA THR A 480 -11.68 18.50 44.74
C THR A 480 -12.48 18.52 43.43
N ARG A 481 -12.69 17.38 42.78
CA ARG A 481 -13.66 17.26 41.69
C ARG A 481 -14.73 16.24 42.04
N ALA A 482 -15.98 16.70 42.08
CA ALA A 482 -17.12 15.82 41.96
C ALA A 482 -17.09 15.10 40.60
N ARG A 483 -17.76 13.95 40.56
CA ARG A 483 -17.70 12.97 39.46
C ARG A 483 -18.51 13.44 38.25
N GLU A 484 -17.85 14.01 37.25
CA GLU A 484 -18.43 14.29 35.93
C GLU A 484 -17.86 13.36 34.86
N GLN A 485 -18.71 12.99 33.89
CA GLN A 485 -18.37 12.11 32.77
C GLN A 485 -17.49 12.85 31.74
N PRO A 486 -16.64 12.15 30.97
CA PRO A 486 -15.83 12.78 29.93
C PRO A 486 -16.72 13.33 28.82
N SER A 487 -16.70 14.65 28.64
CA SER A 487 -17.42 15.36 27.59
C SER A 487 -16.87 15.02 26.21
N LYS A 488 -17.72 14.48 25.32
CA LYS A 488 -17.46 14.51 23.88
C LYS A 488 -17.35 15.97 23.42
N GLY A 489 -16.47 16.23 22.45
CA GLY A 489 -15.91 17.57 22.22
C GLY A 489 -16.86 18.62 21.61
N LEU A 490 -16.36 19.86 21.61
CA LEU A 490 -17.00 21.11 21.20
C LEU A 490 -17.87 21.03 19.92
N GLY A 491 -17.47 20.22 18.92
CA GLY A 491 -18.21 20.06 17.66
C GLY A 491 -19.63 19.51 17.82
N LEU A 492 -19.90 18.64 18.81
CA LEU A 492 -21.23 18.11 19.09
C LEU A 492 -22.18 19.14 19.71
N ASP A 493 -21.65 20.14 20.42
CA ASP A 493 -22.44 21.25 20.94
C ASP A 493 -22.62 22.37 19.90
N LEU A 494 -21.65 22.56 19.01
CA LEU A 494 -21.80 23.44 17.84
C LEU A 494 -22.80 22.89 16.82
N ALA A 495 -22.85 21.58 16.60
CA ALA A 495 -23.84 20.93 15.72
C ALA A 495 -25.29 21.26 16.11
N LYS A 496 -25.59 21.33 17.42
CA LYS A 496 -26.92 21.69 17.94
C LYS A 496 -27.33 23.14 17.63
N LEU A 497 -26.36 24.02 17.38
CA LEU A 497 -26.58 25.43 17.04
C LEU A 497 -26.68 25.68 15.53
N PHE A 498 -26.38 24.67 14.70
CA PHE A 498 -26.43 24.78 13.24
C PHE A 498 -27.86 24.95 12.73
N ASN A 499 -28.05 25.89 11.79
CA ASN A 499 -29.33 26.18 11.14
C ASN A 499 -30.52 26.48 12.09
N GLN A 500 -30.23 26.99 13.29
CA GLN A 500 -31.24 27.42 14.26
C GLN A 500 -31.57 28.91 14.09
N PRO A 501 -32.84 29.31 13.86
CA PRO A 501 -33.21 30.71 13.68
C PRO A 501 -32.92 31.52 14.94
N PRO A 502 -32.59 32.82 14.84
CA PRO A 502 -32.12 33.62 15.99
C PRO A 502 -33.13 33.72 17.14
N GLU A 503 -34.42 33.51 16.87
CA GLU A 503 -35.51 33.49 17.84
C GLU A 503 -35.42 32.36 18.87
N THR A 504 -34.71 31.25 18.57
CA THR A 504 -34.48 30.15 19.54
C THR A 504 -33.34 30.44 20.51
N GLY A 505 -32.72 31.63 20.44
CA GLY A 505 -31.56 31.99 21.26
C GLY A 505 -30.24 31.41 20.72
N SER A 506 -30.21 30.91 19.49
CA SER A 506 -29.02 30.33 18.85
C SER A 506 -27.85 31.31 18.70
N GLY A 507 -28.15 32.61 18.58
CA GLY A 507 -27.15 33.65 18.31
C GLY A 507 -26.67 33.72 16.86
N ALA A 508 -27.36 33.07 15.91
CA ALA A 508 -27.04 33.16 14.49
C ALA A 508 -27.18 34.61 13.97
N ASP A 509 -26.12 35.14 13.35
CA ASP A 509 -26.00 36.56 12.97
C ASP A 509 -25.78 36.77 11.45
N PHE A 510 -25.82 35.69 10.67
CA PHE A 510 -25.62 35.69 9.21
C PHE A 510 -26.54 34.67 8.53
N ILE A 511 -26.97 34.95 7.29
CA ILE A 511 -27.88 34.09 6.52
C ILE A 511 -27.24 33.71 5.17
N ILE A 512 -27.31 32.43 4.81
CA ILE A 512 -26.88 31.92 3.50
C ILE A 512 -28.09 31.33 2.77
N THR A 513 -28.16 31.56 1.45
CA THR A 513 -29.12 30.94 0.53
C THR A 513 -28.37 30.20 -0.58
N ALA A 514 -29.02 29.21 -1.17
CA ALA A 514 -28.50 28.37 -2.25
C ALA A 514 -29.49 28.34 -3.41
N HIS A 515 -29.16 27.65 -4.51
CA HIS A 515 -30.19 27.25 -5.47
C HIS A 515 -31.17 26.29 -4.78
N ALA A 516 -32.45 26.37 -5.12
CA ALA A 516 -33.43 25.40 -4.64
C ALA A 516 -33.12 24.04 -5.26
N ASP A 517 -33.22 22.98 -4.46
CA ASP A 517 -33.31 21.62 -5.00
C ASP A 517 -34.73 21.52 -5.58
N ASP A 518 -34.86 21.45 -6.91
CA ASP A 518 -36.12 21.70 -7.64
C ASP A 518 -37.28 20.85 -7.11
N ALA A 519 -38.31 21.51 -6.59
CA ALA A 519 -39.55 20.91 -6.10
C ALA A 519 -40.71 21.16 -7.08
N ASP A 520 -40.54 20.72 -8.34
CA ASP A 520 -41.58 20.74 -9.38
C ASP A 520 -41.71 19.36 -10.07
N GLU A 521 -42.96 18.98 -10.32
CA GLU A 521 -43.55 17.63 -10.50
C GLU A 521 -42.99 16.62 -11.55
N ASP A 522 -41.81 16.80 -12.15
CA ASP A 522 -41.19 15.81 -13.06
C ASP A 522 -39.72 15.56 -12.68
N GLY A 523 -39.43 14.44 -11.99
CA GLY A 523 -38.16 14.13 -11.30
C GLY A 523 -36.90 14.01 -12.18
N THR A 524 -36.45 15.11 -12.80
CA THR A 524 -35.51 15.09 -13.92
C THR A 524 -34.45 16.20 -13.92
N SER A 525 -34.05 16.74 -12.76
CA SER A 525 -32.84 17.60 -12.67
C SER A 525 -32.09 17.50 -11.33
N SER A 526 -30.96 16.77 -11.31
CA SER A 526 -29.91 17.01 -10.30
C SER A 526 -29.05 18.20 -10.76
N GLY A 527 -29.04 19.29 -9.98
CA GLY A 527 -28.43 20.57 -10.36
C GLY A 527 -26.91 20.51 -10.64
N LEU A 528 -26.22 19.49 -10.12
CA LEU A 528 -24.76 19.29 -10.23
C LEU A 528 -24.23 19.23 -11.66
N ILE A 529 -25.06 18.90 -12.65
CA ILE A 529 -24.62 18.71 -14.04
C ILE A 529 -24.90 19.95 -14.93
N ARG A 530 -25.74 20.89 -14.48
CA ARG A 530 -26.07 22.11 -15.25
C ARG A 530 -25.06 23.26 -15.12
N ALA A 531 -24.15 23.20 -14.16
CA ALA A 531 -23.19 24.27 -13.87
C ALA A 531 -22.23 24.62 -15.04
N GLY A 532 -22.15 23.77 -16.08
CA GLY A 532 -21.32 24.01 -17.27
C GLY A 532 -21.88 24.98 -18.32
N GLU A 533 -23.16 25.37 -18.25
CA GLU A 533 -23.81 26.22 -19.27
C GLU A 533 -24.34 27.57 -18.74
N ALA A 534 -23.91 28.00 -17.55
CA ALA A 534 -24.23 29.34 -17.03
C ALA A 534 -23.39 30.42 -17.75
N SER A 535 -24.06 31.45 -18.29
CA SER A 535 -23.38 32.59 -18.91
C SER A 535 -22.69 33.47 -17.86
N PRO A 536 -21.48 33.99 -18.13
CA PRO A 536 -20.60 34.58 -17.10
C PRO A 536 -21.02 35.96 -16.55
N ASP A 537 -22.16 36.51 -16.98
CA ASP A 537 -22.52 37.93 -16.77
C ASP A 537 -23.63 38.19 -15.74
N GLN A 538 -24.15 37.17 -15.04
CA GLN A 538 -25.21 37.34 -14.02
C GLN A 538 -24.72 37.16 -12.57
N ASN A 539 -23.85 38.07 -12.12
CA ASN A 539 -23.40 38.16 -10.72
C ASN A 539 -24.44 38.73 -9.73
N TRP A 540 -25.68 38.98 -10.16
CA TRP A 540 -26.74 39.56 -9.33
C TRP A 540 -28.08 38.87 -9.58
N LEU A 541 -28.61 38.21 -8.55
CA LEU A 541 -29.99 37.73 -8.54
C LEU A 541 -30.96 38.91 -8.54
N ALA A 542 -32.08 38.76 -9.26
CA ALA A 542 -33.23 39.65 -9.10
C ALA A 542 -33.81 39.52 -7.68
N PRO A 543 -34.44 40.57 -7.10
CA PRO A 543 -35.05 40.51 -5.78
C PRO A 543 -36.09 39.39 -5.61
N ASP A 544 -36.73 38.99 -6.71
CA ASP A 544 -37.81 37.98 -6.77
C ASP A 544 -37.31 36.61 -7.27
N ALA A 545 -35.99 36.37 -7.30
CA ALA A 545 -35.45 35.09 -7.76
C ALA A 545 -35.76 33.94 -6.78
N PRO A 546 -36.21 32.76 -7.26
CA PRO A 546 -36.45 31.61 -6.41
C PRO A 546 -35.13 31.14 -5.79
N THR A 547 -35.03 31.25 -4.47
CA THR A 547 -33.86 30.85 -3.69
C THR A 547 -34.27 29.83 -2.63
N SER A 548 -33.32 29.02 -2.19
CA SER A 548 -33.55 28.00 -1.16
C SER A 548 -34.07 28.60 0.16
N PRO A 549 -34.65 27.79 1.06
CA PRO A 549 -34.88 28.20 2.44
C PRO A 549 -33.61 28.78 3.08
N PRO A 550 -33.72 29.83 3.92
CA PRO A 550 -32.57 30.52 4.50
C PRO A 550 -31.86 29.65 5.54
N ILE A 551 -30.55 29.44 5.36
CA ILE A 551 -29.69 28.73 6.30
C ILE A 551 -29.14 29.73 7.32
N HIS A 552 -29.45 29.50 8.60
CA HIS A 552 -29.03 30.38 9.70
C HIS A 552 -27.67 29.94 10.24
N VAL A 553 -26.68 30.85 10.18
CA VAL A 553 -25.29 30.55 10.52
C VAL A 553 -24.64 31.69 11.31
N HIS A 554 -23.51 31.37 11.93
CA HIS A 554 -22.73 32.25 12.80
C HIS A 554 -21.50 32.73 12.04
N LYS A 555 -21.45 34.03 11.78
CA LYS A 555 -20.34 34.73 11.11
C LYS A 555 -18.99 34.38 11.71
N LEU A 556 -18.89 34.24 13.04
CA LEU A 556 -17.65 33.90 13.74
C LEU A 556 -17.07 32.57 13.25
N ILE A 557 -17.93 31.55 13.05
CA ILE A 557 -17.52 30.22 12.58
C ILE A 557 -17.13 30.30 11.10
N LEU A 558 -17.90 31.01 10.27
CA LEU A 558 -17.54 31.25 8.86
C LEU A 558 -16.18 31.96 8.73
N GLN A 559 -15.92 33.02 9.50
CA GLN A 559 -14.64 33.74 9.47
C GLN A 559 -13.46 32.90 9.96
N ALA A 560 -13.67 32.02 10.95
CA ALA A 560 -12.62 31.16 11.48
C ALA A 560 -12.31 29.95 10.59
N ARG A 561 -13.33 29.38 9.91
CA ARG A 561 -13.24 28.08 9.23
C ARG A 561 -13.30 28.17 7.69
N TRP A 562 -13.71 29.30 7.11
CA TRP A 562 -13.83 29.49 5.66
C TRP A 562 -12.97 30.69 5.18
N PRO A 563 -11.72 30.44 4.71
CA PRO A 563 -10.77 31.50 4.33
C PRO A 563 -11.21 32.38 3.16
N HIS A 564 -12.15 31.92 2.32
CA HIS A 564 -12.76 32.74 1.27
C HIS A 564 -13.67 33.82 1.89
N PHE A 565 -14.60 33.41 2.75
CA PHE A 565 -15.50 34.33 3.46
C PHE A 565 -14.75 35.29 4.37
N ALA A 566 -13.70 34.84 5.06
CA ALA A 566 -12.84 35.72 5.86
C ALA A 566 -12.25 36.88 5.01
N ARG A 567 -11.78 36.60 3.79
CA ARG A 567 -11.26 37.64 2.87
C ARG A 567 -12.36 38.57 2.38
N LEU A 568 -13.47 38.02 1.88
CA LEU A 568 -14.62 38.77 1.36
C LEU A 568 -15.23 39.70 2.43
N TYR A 569 -15.40 39.20 3.66
CA TYR A 569 -15.96 39.96 4.76
C TYR A 569 -14.98 41.04 5.27
N ASN A 570 -13.68 40.74 5.34
CA ASN A 570 -12.66 41.74 5.71
C ASN A 570 -12.48 42.83 4.64
N ALA A 571 -12.81 42.54 3.38
CA ALA A 571 -12.83 43.51 2.28
C ALA A 571 -14.10 44.41 2.26
N GLN A 572 -15.01 44.27 3.23
CA GLN A 572 -16.24 45.07 3.35
C GLN A 572 -17.14 45.05 2.10
N MET A 573 -17.26 43.89 1.46
CA MET A 573 -18.13 43.70 0.28
C MET A 573 -19.63 43.74 0.65
N ALA A 574 -20.53 43.43 -0.29
CA ALA A 574 -21.97 43.56 -0.11
C ALA A 574 -22.48 42.77 1.11
N GLU A 575 -21.95 41.58 1.32
CA GLU A 575 -22.25 40.63 2.40
C GLU A 575 -21.92 41.19 3.79
N PHE A 576 -20.92 42.09 3.89
CA PHE A 576 -20.61 42.80 5.14
C PHE A 576 -21.78 43.67 5.59
N HIS A 577 -22.43 44.32 4.62
CA HIS A 577 -23.52 45.28 4.82
C HIS A 577 -24.89 44.61 4.92
N THR A 578 -25.16 43.61 4.08
CA THR A 578 -26.45 42.91 4.01
C THR A 578 -26.61 41.81 5.06
N LYS A 579 -25.51 41.27 5.59
CA LYS A 579 -25.46 40.03 6.40
C LYS A 579 -26.08 38.80 5.70
N LYS A 580 -26.13 38.83 4.37
CA LYS A 580 -26.68 37.78 3.52
C LYS A 580 -25.69 37.43 2.41
N MET A 581 -25.59 36.15 2.10
CA MET A 581 -24.83 35.63 0.95
C MET A 581 -25.67 34.61 0.17
N HIS A 582 -25.46 34.55 -1.13
CA HIS A 582 -25.99 33.48 -1.99
C HIS A 582 -24.83 32.64 -2.53
N ILE A 583 -25.02 31.33 -2.60
CA ILE A 583 -24.07 30.38 -3.17
C ILE A 583 -24.76 29.67 -4.35
N PRO A 584 -24.24 29.76 -5.59
CA PRO A 584 -24.87 29.20 -6.78
C PRO A 584 -24.59 27.69 -6.92
N GLU A 585 -24.93 26.93 -5.89
CA GLU A 585 -24.78 25.47 -5.80
C GLU A 585 -26.08 24.88 -5.20
N PRO A 586 -26.35 23.56 -5.33
CA PRO A 586 -27.56 22.94 -4.79
C PRO A 586 -27.67 23.08 -3.26
N TYR A 587 -28.89 23.15 -2.73
CA TYR A 587 -29.13 23.43 -1.32
C TYR A 587 -28.64 22.30 -0.41
N SER A 588 -28.82 21.04 -0.80
CA SER A 588 -28.27 19.88 -0.09
C SER A 588 -26.74 19.98 0.10
N VAL A 589 -26.02 20.28 -0.98
CA VAL A 589 -24.55 20.40 -1.00
C VAL A 589 -24.07 21.60 -0.19
N VAL A 590 -24.71 22.77 -0.34
CA VAL A 590 -24.38 23.97 0.45
C VAL A 590 -24.65 23.73 1.94
N LYS A 591 -25.75 23.06 2.29
CA LYS A 591 -26.07 22.70 3.68
C LYS A 591 -25.04 21.72 4.26
N ALA A 592 -24.63 20.71 3.50
CA ALA A 592 -23.56 19.78 3.88
C ALA A 592 -22.21 20.50 4.08
N PHE A 593 -21.86 21.42 3.18
CA PHE A 593 -20.66 22.25 3.27
C PHE A 593 -20.65 23.12 4.53
N LEU A 594 -21.75 23.80 4.83
CA LEU A 594 -21.86 24.64 6.02
C LEU A 594 -21.89 23.80 7.30
N TYR A 595 -22.49 22.61 7.28
CA TYR A 595 -22.47 21.68 8.41
C TYR A 595 -21.03 21.21 8.73
N TYR A 596 -20.24 20.86 7.72
CA TYR A 596 -18.83 20.53 7.88
C TYR A 596 -18.01 21.66 8.54
N LEU A 597 -18.32 22.94 8.26
CA LEU A 597 -17.63 24.06 8.94
C LEU A 597 -17.88 24.10 10.46
N TYR A 598 -18.98 23.50 10.94
CA TYR A 598 -19.33 23.39 12.36
C TYR A 598 -18.78 22.13 13.02
N THR A 599 -18.78 21.00 12.30
CA THR A 599 -18.56 19.67 12.88
C THR A 599 -17.21 19.03 12.53
N ASP A 600 -16.51 19.54 11.50
CA ASP A 600 -15.32 18.92 10.90
C ASP A 600 -15.56 17.50 10.34
N SER A 601 -16.82 17.11 10.12
CA SER A 601 -17.21 15.77 9.73
C SER A 601 -18.13 15.76 8.50
N ILE A 602 -18.01 14.68 7.73
CA ILE A 602 -18.86 14.35 6.57
C ILE A 602 -19.50 12.94 6.70
N HIS A 603 -19.63 12.43 7.93
CA HIS A 603 -20.11 11.07 8.21
C HIS A 603 -21.64 10.92 8.09
N ALA A 604 -22.10 9.71 7.77
CA ALA A 604 -23.50 9.42 7.45
C ALA A 604 -24.46 9.39 8.67
N ASP A 605 -23.95 9.32 9.90
CA ASP A 605 -24.74 9.09 11.14
C ASP A 605 -25.85 10.14 11.38
N ASP A 606 -25.77 11.32 10.76
CA ASP A 606 -26.77 12.38 10.89
C ASP A 606 -27.91 12.30 9.86
N GLY A 607 -27.82 11.46 8.81
CA GLY A 607 -28.86 11.27 7.80
C GLY A 607 -29.10 12.47 6.86
N VAL A 608 -28.10 13.35 6.70
CA VAL A 608 -28.19 14.62 5.93
C VAL A 608 -27.31 14.64 4.67
N THR A 609 -26.52 13.60 4.39
CA THR A 609 -25.56 13.59 3.25
C THR A 609 -25.60 12.29 2.45
N GLU A 610 -26.08 12.39 1.21
CA GLU A 610 -26.01 11.31 0.21
C GLU A 610 -24.66 11.29 -0.52
N LEU A 611 -24.37 10.25 -1.29
CA LEU A 611 -23.13 10.14 -2.07
C LEU A 611 -23.05 11.20 -3.18
N SER A 612 -24.21 11.55 -3.76
CA SER A 612 -24.43 12.70 -4.64
C SER A 612 -23.97 14.02 -3.99
N ASP A 613 -24.38 14.28 -2.74
CA ASP A 613 -23.98 15.47 -1.99
C ASP A 613 -22.48 15.51 -1.73
N VAL A 614 -21.87 14.37 -1.37
CA VAL A 614 -20.42 14.28 -1.12
C VAL A 614 -19.62 14.47 -2.42
N ALA A 615 -20.16 14.07 -3.58
CA ALA A 615 -19.59 14.37 -4.89
C ALA A 615 -19.67 15.87 -5.22
N GLY A 616 -20.79 16.55 -4.95
CA GLY A 616 -20.88 18.01 -5.04
C GLY A 616 -19.93 18.73 -4.08
N LEU A 617 -19.81 18.21 -2.86
CA LEU A 617 -18.94 18.75 -1.80
C LEU A 617 -17.45 18.66 -2.18
N LEU A 618 -17.06 17.64 -2.96
CA LEU A 618 -15.73 17.55 -3.58
C LEU A 618 -15.47 18.73 -4.53
N VAL A 619 -16.44 19.10 -5.37
CA VAL A 619 -16.32 20.24 -6.30
C VAL A 619 -16.22 21.56 -5.51
N MET A 620 -17.12 21.79 -4.54
CA MET A 620 -17.04 22.97 -3.65
C MET A 620 -15.71 23.06 -2.90
N SER A 621 -15.15 21.94 -2.45
CA SER A 621 -13.86 21.90 -1.75
C SER A 621 -12.69 22.37 -2.65
N ASN A 622 -12.79 22.15 -3.96
CA ASN A 622 -11.84 22.65 -4.95
C ASN A 622 -12.06 24.15 -5.23
N ILE A 623 -13.31 24.57 -5.48
CA ILE A 623 -13.71 25.97 -5.74
C ILE A 623 -13.25 26.89 -4.61
N TYR A 624 -13.55 26.53 -3.35
CA TYR A 624 -13.18 27.34 -2.18
C TYR A 624 -11.79 27.03 -1.62
N ASN A 625 -11.05 26.11 -2.24
CA ASN A 625 -9.71 25.65 -1.84
C ASN A 625 -9.62 25.28 -0.34
N ILE A 626 -10.35 24.23 0.05
CA ILE A 626 -10.40 23.67 1.41
C ILE A 626 -9.84 22.24 1.37
N PRO A 627 -8.52 22.04 1.57
CA PRO A 627 -7.87 20.76 1.28
C PRO A 627 -8.28 19.61 2.21
N HIS A 628 -8.67 19.90 3.45
CA HIS A 628 -9.08 18.86 4.41
C HIS A 628 -10.42 18.22 3.99
N LEU A 629 -11.42 19.05 3.67
CA LEU A 629 -12.70 18.63 3.11
C LEU A 629 -12.50 17.79 1.85
N ARG A 630 -11.64 18.23 0.93
CA ARG A 630 -11.35 17.51 -0.31
C ARG A 630 -10.82 16.10 -0.05
N LEU A 631 -9.90 15.96 0.89
CA LEU A 631 -9.33 14.66 1.27
C LEU A 631 -10.39 13.73 1.90
N LEU A 632 -11.28 14.28 2.74
CA LEU A 632 -12.38 13.53 3.34
C LEU A 632 -13.34 13.01 2.26
N CYS A 633 -13.76 13.87 1.31
CA CYS A 633 -14.62 13.46 0.20
C CYS A 633 -13.97 12.34 -0.65
N ILE A 634 -12.68 12.47 -1.03
CA ILE A 634 -11.98 11.42 -1.80
C ILE A 634 -11.95 10.09 -1.04
N ASN A 635 -11.67 10.11 0.27
CA ASN A 635 -11.61 8.90 1.10
C ASN A 635 -12.98 8.20 1.18
N ARG A 636 -14.06 8.98 1.34
CA ARG A 636 -15.43 8.44 1.40
C ARG A 636 -15.90 7.91 0.04
N LEU A 637 -15.84 8.73 -1.01
CA LEU A 637 -16.30 8.38 -2.36
C LEU A 637 -15.52 7.21 -2.99
N SER A 638 -14.26 6.96 -2.60
CA SER A 638 -13.48 5.82 -3.10
C SER A 638 -13.76 4.49 -2.39
N LYS A 639 -14.41 4.53 -1.22
CA LYS A 639 -14.82 3.37 -0.43
C LYS A 639 -16.28 2.98 -0.67
N GLU A 640 -17.17 3.97 -0.70
CA GLU A 640 -18.62 3.82 -0.84
C GLU A 640 -19.08 3.90 -2.31
N LEU A 641 -18.23 3.52 -3.27
CA LEU A 641 -18.51 3.67 -4.69
C LEU A 641 -19.48 2.58 -5.18
N ASP A 642 -20.64 3.00 -5.68
CA ASP A 642 -21.77 2.14 -6.05
C ASP A 642 -22.17 2.28 -7.52
N VAL A 643 -23.12 1.45 -7.97
CA VAL A 643 -23.58 1.45 -9.38
C VAL A 643 -24.41 2.68 -9.73
N GLU A 644 -25.15 3.21 -8.76
CA GLU A 644 -26.07 4.35 -8.96
C GLU A 644 -25.29 5.66 -9.14
N HIS A 645 -24.34 5.96 -8.26
CA HIS A 645 -23.61 7.24 -8.23
C HIS A 645 -22.24 7.21 -8.92
N ALA A 646 -21.73 6.07 -9.41
CA ALA A 646 -20.40 6.00 -10.04
C ALA A 646 -20.18 7.05 -11.17
N CYS A 647 -21.21 7.33 -11.97
CA CYS A 647 -21.15 8.32 -13.05
C CYS A 647 -21.01 9.76 -12.53
N ILE A 648 -21.80 10.16 -11.53
CA ILE A 648 -21.72 11.51 -10.97
C ILE A 648 -20.43 11.70 -10.17
N ILE A 649 -19.96 10.67 -9.45
CA ILE A 649 -18.66 10.66 -8.76
C ILE A 649 -17.51 10.83 -9.76
N TRP A 650 -17.53 10.10 -10.89
CA TRP A 650 -16.53 10.25 -11.95
C TRP A 650 -16.51 11.67 -12.54
N TYR A 651 -17.68 12.24 -12.83
CA TYR A 651 -17.82 13.58 -13.40
C TYR A 651 -17.35 14.67 -12.43
N CYS A 652 -17.80 14.62 -11.17
CA CYS A 652 -17.37 15.53 -10.11
C CYS A 652 -15.88 15.41 -9.80
N ALA A 653 -15.28 14.21 -9.87
CA ALA A 653 -13.84 14.02 -9.74
C ALA A 653 -13.06 14.67 -10.91
N GLY A 654 -13.62 14.67 -12.12
CA GLY A 654 -13.12 15.43 -13.26
C GLY A 654 -13.14 16.95 -13.02
N LEU A 655 -14.29 17.49 -12.58
CA LEU A 655 -14.44 18.93 -12.26
C LEU A 655 -13.54 19.38 -11.10
N ALA A 656 -13.32 18.52 -10.10
CA ALA A 656 -12.42 18.77 -8.98
C ALA A 656 -10.92 18.61 -9.33
N ASN A 657 -10.60 18.17 -10.56
CA ASN A 657 -9.26 17.84 -11.03
C ASN A 657 -8.53 16.78 -10.18
N GLU A 658 -9.26 15.77 -9.71
CA GLU A 658 -8.77 14.67 -8.88
C GLU A 658 -8.65 13.37 -9.69
N GLU A 659 -7.61 13.31 -10.54
CA GLU A 659 -7.36 12.22 -11.50
C GLU A 659 -7.44 10.79 -10.91
N TRP A 660 -7.03 10.60 -9.66
CA TRP A 660 -7.00 9.28 -9.03
C TRP A 660 -8.42 8.76 -8.78
N LEU A 661 -9.29 9.59 -8.19
CA LEU A 661 -10.68 9.23 -7.95
C LEU A 661 -11.41 9.07 -9.29
N ARG A 662 -11.12 9.93 -10.27
CA ARG A 662 -11.66 9.83 -11.63
C ARG A 662 -11.35 8.49 -12.27
N LYS A 663 -10.07 8.09 -12.34
CA LYS A 663 -9.64 6.81 -12.92
C LYS A 663 -10.23 5.59 -12.19
N ARG A 664 -10.34 5.65 -10.85
CA ARG A 664 -10.98 4.60 -10.05
C ARG A 664 -12.48 4.47 -10.35
N ALA A 665 -13.19 5.59 -10.45
CA ALA A 665 -14.60 5.62 -10.81
C ALA A 665 -14.83 5.17 -12.26
N ALA A 666 -13.96 5.56 -13.20
CA ALA A 666 -13.99 5.12 -14.60
C ALA A 666 -13.82 3.60 -14.73
N ALA A 667 -12.82 3.01 -14.06
CA ALA A 667 -12.61 1.56 -14.06
C ALA A 667 -13.83 0.80 -13.51
N PHE A 668 -14.45 1.31 -12.44
CA PHE A 668 -15.69 0.74 -11.92
C PHE A 668 -16.87 0.91 -12.89
N CYS A 669 -16.96 2.05 -13.58
CA CYS A 669 -17.95 2.32 -14.62
C CYS A 669 -17.88 1.31 -15.76
N LEU A 670 -16.66 1.03 -16.25
CA LEU A 670 -16.41 0.09 -17.33
C LEU A 670 -16.66 -1.36 -16.87
N THR A 671 -16.25 -1.72 -15.65
CA THR A 671 -16.52 -3.06 -15.06
C THR A 671 -18.02 -3.36 -14.96
N HIS A 672 -18.85 -2.35 -14.65
CA HIS A 672 -20.29 -2.51 -14.46
C HIS A 672 -21.13 -1.87 -15.58
N TRP A 673 -20.54 -1.66 -16.76
CA TRP A 673 -21.09 -0.84 -17.85
C TRP A 673 -22.54 -1.18 -18.21
N GLY A 674 -22.86 -2.49 -18.30
CA GLY A 674 -24.21 -2.96 -18.62
C GLY A 674 -25.29 -2.54 -17.60
N ARG A 675 -24.94 -2.32 -16.33
CA ARG A 675 -25.87 -1.78 -15.32
C ARG A 675 -25.86 -0.26 -15.33
N ILE A 676 -24.68 0.35 -15.49
CA ILE A 676 -24.48 1.80 -15.40
C ILE A 676 -25.12 2.57 -16.56
N VAL A 677 -25.12 2.04 -17.78
CA VAL A 677 -25.84 2.63 -18.93
C VAL A 677 -27.37 2.74 -18.69
N ARG A 678 -27.91 2.06 -17.66
CA ARG A 678 -29.32 2.08 -17.28
C ARG A 678 -29.64 2.98 -16.07
N THR A 679 -28.66 3.61 -15.43
CA THR A 679 -28.91 4.49 -14.28
C THR A 679 -29.26 5.91 -14.73
N GLU A 680 -30.02 6.63 -13.91
CA GLU A 680 -30.40 8.02 -14.22
C GLU A 680 -29.18 8.93 -14.31
N ASP A 681 -28.16 8.71 -13.47
CA ASP A 681 -26.93 9.51 -13.44
C ASP A 681 -26.11 9.38 -14.73
N PHE A 682 -26.09 8.19 -15.37
CA PHE A 682 -25.49 8.04 -16.70
C PHE A 682 -26.27 8.82 -17.77
N LEU A 683 -27.62 8.72 -17.74
CA LEU A 683 -28.49 9.42 -18.70
C LEU A 683 -28.45 10.95 -18.55
N ARG A 684 -28.11 11.44 -17.34
CA ARG A 684 -27.96 12.88 -17.04
C ARG A 684 -26.61 13.46 -17.49
N LEU A 685 -25.58 12.66 -17.77
CA LEU A 685 -24.25 13.17 -18.16
C LEU A 685 -24.27 13.97 -19.48
N PRO A 686 -23.47 15.06 -19.59
CA PRO A 686 -23.39 15.82 -20.82
C PRO A 686 -22.70 15.02 -21.93
N ARG A 687 -23.07 15.27 -23.19
CA ARG A 687 -22.59 14.49 -24.35
C ARG A 687 -21.06 14.43 -24.47
N SER A 688 -20.36 15.50 -24.10
CA SER A 688 -18.89 15.55 -24.06
C SER A 688 -18.32 14.55 -23.04
N ALA A 689 -18.92 14.48 -21.86
CA ALA A 689 -18.48 13.58 -20.79
C ALA A 689 -18.86 12.12 -21.07
N LEU A 690 -19.99 11.86 -21.73
CA LEU A 690 -20.32 10.51 -22.23
C LEU A 690 -19.26 10.02 -23.23
N VAL A 691 -18.81 10.89 -24.14
CA VAL A 691 -17.72 10.57 -25.08
C VAL A 691 -16.41 10.35 -24.33
N GLU A 692 -16.04 11.22 -23.38
CA GLU A 692 -14.81 11.08 -22.59
C GLU A 692 -14.78 9.78 -21.76
N LEU A 693 -15.89 9.43 -21.08
CA LEU A 693 -16.04 8.17 -20.34
C LEU A 693 -15.94 6.94 -21.27
N SER A 694 -16.50 7.02 -22.48
CA SER A 694 -16.37 5.95 -23.48
C SER A 694 -14.99 5.86 -24.13
N GLN A 695 -14.13 6.88 -23.96
CA GLN A 695 -12.75 6.94 -24.44
C GLN A 695 -11.72 6.57 -23.36
N GLU A 696 -12.13 6.44 -22.09
CA GLU A 696 -11.30 5.77 -21.09
C GLU A 696 -11.24 4.27 -21.41
N ILE A 697 -10.19 3.87 -22.12
CA ILE A 697 -9.95 2.50 -22.55
C ILE A 697 -9.55 1.66 -21.32
N ASP A 698 -10.34 0.63 -21.04
CA ASP A 698 -9.92 -0.46 -20.15
C ASP A 698 -8.76 -1.25 -20.78
N MET A 699 -7.64 -1.36 -20.07
CA MET A 699 -6.48 -2.15 -20.50
C MET A 699 -6.61 -3.64 -20.17
N GLU A 700 -7.64 -4.05 -19.40
CA GLU A 700 -7.89 -5.44 -18.98
C GLU A 700 -9.15 -6.05 -19.62
N GLY A 701 -9.82 -5.32 -20.53
CA GLY A 701 -11.15 -5.63 -21.04
C GLY A 701 -11.33 -7.04 -21.62
N ARG A 702 -11.93 -7.93 -20.83
CA ARG A 702 -12.40 -9.25 -21.27
C ARG A 702 -13.83 -9.16 -21.81
N VAL A 703 -14.06 -9.65 -23.02
CA VAL A 703 -15.42 -9.80 -23.56
C VAL A 703 -16.14 -10.90 -22.79
N VAL A 704 -17.17 -10.50 -22.03
CA VAL A 704 -18.06 -11.38 -21.27
C VAL A 704 -19.22 -11.83 -22.17
N GLY A 705 -19.47 -13.14 -22.22
CA GLY A 705 -20.59 -13.72 -22.98
C GLY A 705 -21.94 -13.52 -22.27
N GLY A 706 -23.05 -13.50 -23.02
CA GLY A 706 -24.38 -13.23 -22.48
C GLY A 706 -24.78 -14.13 -21.30
N ASP A 707 -24.37 -15.40 -21.32
CA ASP A 707 -24.68 -16.40 -20.30
C ASP A 707 -24.06 -16.08 -18.93
N GLU A 708 -22.93 -15.34 -18.88
CA GLU A 708 -22.29 -14.90 -17.64
C GLU A 708 -23.03 -13.71 -16.99
N LEU A 709 -23.92 -12.99 -17.72
CA LEU A 709 -24.73 -11.91 -17.15
C LEU A 709 -25.90 -12.42 -16.28
N GLU A 710 -26.49 -13.58 -16.61
CA GLU A 710 -27.67 -14.10 -15.91
C GLU A 710 -27.32 -14.70 -14.53
N TYR A 711 -26.09 -15.19 -14.34
CA TYR A 711 -25.66 -15.83 -13.10
C TYR A 711 -25.42 -14.86 -11.92
N VAL A 712 -25.34 -13.55 -12.17
CA VAL A 712 -25.07 -12.52 -11.15
C VAL A 712 -26.33 -12.13 -10.36
N ASP A 713 -27.52 -12.59 -10.78
CA ASP A 713 -28.82 -12.20 -10.19
C ASP A 713 -29.30 -13.13 -9.04
N GLY A 714 -28.52 -14.16 -8.71
CA GLY A 714 -28.97 -15.30 -7.88
C GLY A 714 -29.16 -15.08 -6.37
N TYR A 715 -28.94 -13.89 -5.81
CA TYR A 715 -28.91 -13.68 -4.34
C TYR A 715 -29.58 -12.39 -3.83
N ARG A 716 -30.89 -12.21 -4.05
CA ARG A 716 -31.86 -11.76 -2.99
C ARG A 716 -33.33 -11.75 -3.46
N SER A 717 -34.22 -12.26 -2.58
CA SER A 717 -35.70 -12.10 -2.53
C SER A 717 -36.66 -12.90 -3.45
N ARG A 718 -37.13 -14.00 -2.85
CA ARG A 718 -38.40 -14.75 -2.97
C ARG A 718 -39.68 -14.05 -3.48
N TYR A 719 -40.59 -14.90 -4.00
CA TYR A 719 -42.06 -14.79 -4.13
C TYR A 719 -42.64 -13.72 -5.08
N ASP A 720 -42.95 -14.10 -6.33
CA ASP A 720 -44.33 -14.26 -6.84
C ASP A 720 -44.30 -15.08 -8.16
N SER A 721 -45.36 -15.06 -8.95
CA SER A 721 -45.82 -16.18 -9.77
C SER A 721 -45.73 -15.99 -11.31
N CYS A 722 -45.86 -17.13 -11.98
CA CYS A 722 -45.94 -17.42 -13.41
C CYS A 722 -46.28 -16.30 -14.42
N ILE A 723 -45.55 -16.29 -15.54
CA ILE A 723 -46.07 -16.25 -16.93
C ILE A 723 -45.00 -16.91 -17.85
N ALA A 724 -45.42 -17.48 -18.99
CA ALA A 724 -44.56 -18.29 -19.86
C ALA A 724 -44.51 -17.80 -21.32
N ARG A 725 -43.48 -18.27 -22.06
CA ARG A 725 -43.20 -18.10 -23.51
C ARG A 725 -42.47 -16.77 -23.84
N LYS A 726 -41.60 -16.70 -24.86
CA LYS A 726 -41.58 -17.47 -26.14
C LYS A 726 -40.19 -17.46 -26.81
N ASP A 727 -39.86 -18.49 -27.59
CA ASP A 727 -38.60 -18.64 -28.35
C ASP A 727 -38.41 -17.69 -29.56
N SER A 728 -37.16 -17.68 -30.06
CA SER A 728 -36.67 -17.31 -31.42
C SER A 728 -36.56 -15.80 -31.73
N ILE A 729 -35.48 -15.30 -32.35
CA ILE A 729 -35.03 -15.57 -33.74
C ILE A 729 -33.54 -15.19 -33.92
N SER A 730 -32.81 -15.94 -34.74
CA SER A 730 -31.48 -15.55 -35.28
C SER A 730 -31.62 -14.82 -36.61
N SER A 731 -30.74 -13.86 -36.91
CA SER A 731 -30.63 -13.29 -38.26
C SER A 731 -29.22 -12.80 -38.61
N ASP A 732 -28.37 -13.71 -39.06
CA ASP A 732 -27.22 -13.36 -39.91
C ASP A 732 -27.74 -12.88 -41.28
N ARG A 733 -27.54 -11.59 -41.63
CA ARG A 733 -27.33 -11.19 -43.04
C ARG A 733 -26.89 -9.73 -43.26
N THR A 734 -25.60 -9.57 -43.50
CA THR A 734 -24.99 -8.62 -44.44
C THR A 734 -23.69 -9.28 -44.90
N GLN A 735 -23.34 -9.40 -46.17
CA GLN A 735 -23.51 -8.46 -47.28
C GLN A 735 -23.90 -9.17 -48.59
N ALA A 736 -24.43 -8.41 -49.55
CA ALA A 736 -24.64 -8.85 -50.92
C ALA A 736 -23.72 -8.08 -51.87
N LEU A 737 -23.12 -8.79 -52.84
CA LEU A 737 -22.62 -8.22 -54.09
C LEU A 737 -22.99 -9.17 -55.25
N PRO A 738 -23.24 -8.66 -56.47
CA PRO A 738 -23.95 -9.42 -57.51
C PRO A 738 -23.02 -9.99 -58.60
N SER A 739 -23.42 -11.10 -59.21
CA SER A 739 -23.07 -11.46 -60.59
C SER A 739 -24.02 -12.53 -61.16
N ASP A 740 -24.87 -12.09 -62.09
CA ASP A 740 -25.24 -12.73 -63.36
C ASP A 740 -25.74 -14.19 -63.47
N MET A 741 -27.00 -14.25 -63.92
CA MET A 741 -27.53 -15.06 -65.04
C MET A 741 -28.02 -16.52 -64.87
N GLU A 742 -29.22 -16.70 -65.45
CA GLU A 742 -29.80 -17.89 -66.12
C GLU A 742 -30.35 -19.07 -65.29
N ASP A 743 -31.66 -19.00 -65.09
CA ASP A 743 -32.67 -20.01 -65.48
C ASP A 743 -32.29 -21.50 -65.48
N SER A 744 -32.97 -22.27 -64.62
CA SER A 744 -33.81 -23.38 -65.12
C SER A 744 -34.89 -23.79 -64.12
N GLU A 745 -35.96 -24.39 -64.65
CA GLU A 745 -37.20 -24.76 -63.97
C GLU A 745 -37.09 -26.10 -63.21
N GLY A 746 -38.11 -26.41 -62.40
CA GLY A 746 -38.69 -27.76 -62.48
C GLY A 746 -38.71 -28.62 -61.21
N MET A 747 -39.87 -28.60 -60.54
CA MET A 747 -40.60 -29.76 -59.99
C MET A 747 -39.96 -30.71 -58.96
N ASP A 748 -40.51 -30.61 -57.75
CA ASP A 748 -41.32 -31.65 -57.10
C ASP A 748 -40.78 -33.07 -56.81
N LEU A 749 -40.61 -33.28 -55.50
CA LEU A 749 -41.24 -34.34 -54.69
C LEU A 749 -40.91 -35.82 -54.98
N ALA A 750 -40.12 -36.40 -54.06
CA ALA A 750 -40.41 -37.68 -53.40
C ALA A 750 -39.90 -37.64 -51.94
#